data_AF-C5G160-F1
#
_entry.id   AF-C5G160-F1
#
_cell.length_a   1.000
_cell.length_b   1.000
_cell.length_c   1.000
_cell.angle_alpha   90.00
_cell.angle_beta   90.00
_cell.angle_gamma   90.00
#
_symmetry.space_group_name_H-M   'P 1'
#
loop_
_entity.id
_entity.type
_entity.pdbx_description
1 polymer ?
#
loop_
_entity_poly.entity_id
_entity_poly.type
_entity_poly.pdbx_seq_one_letter_code
_entity_poly.pdbx_strand_id
1 'polypeptide(L)'
;MARILTFVHIAGVFVFPLLFRLTLGAAILPRADGDVWTYLGCYTDSVGGRTLSQTGYTLGGPGNMTVANCQDGCSSAGYSLAGVEYSGECWCDNQLRNNGGPAPDGEAMCSMPCNGNHEEKCGGPGRLNLYQDTAVKPTSTMVTSSTPLTETALPTDTSSPEPSQGLPEGWQYAGCYKDNVNGGRVMAKLLPDSASLTIESCIAMCVKLGYSVAGAEYSRQCFCDNYVRNAAPLGKESECSMSCSGNAQQKCGGPDRLSVYSKGNLTVLPIPVPQTEGLPGGWKYQGCLQDNVNRKRTFPYQIVDKANNSATNCLSRCSKFGFGAGGMTYGEECFCGDFEDIAAAGAKLVPESMCSQSCTGNATAICGAGNLITYYKWMDAPLQKWNRPTGIDAGRYEFLIGGVLVPLITTVGINGKITFQEKSGTGDPNTTGAYEFDPAYDHDFDKAWRPMHVKTDIFCAGGLVLPDKVGRQLTVGGWSGISTHGVRLYWPDGAPGEPSMNDWHESPDDLKLQNGRWYPTAMTMSNGSILIVGGEEGSNGAPVPTLEILPRVGPVLFMDWLQRTDPNNLYPYLTPLPSGNIFTAYYNEARILDEKTFDTVRTLPNMPGAVNNDAGGRTYPLEGTMVLLPQRAPYTEPLGVLICGGSTPYGGDALDNCVSIQPEVPNSDWVIERMPSRRVLTCMAGLPDGTFLILNGAKKGVAGFGLAEDPNFGAVLYDPSMPVNQRMSIMANTTIARMYHSEATLMPDGRVMVSGSDPQDTRFPQEYRVEVFLPPYLLSGARRPTFTITNKDWAYGGKYKIQITSGNMANIKVSLMGMVSSTHGNSFGSRTIFPAMSCSGTTCTITAPPDSHTSPPGWFMLFVLDGPTPSMASFVRIGGDPGRLGEWPATGGFQLPGV
;
A
#
# COMPACT_ATOMS: atom_id res chain seq x y z
N MET A 1 50.11 19.26 -21.59
CA MET A 1 50.11 20.36 -22.58
C MET A 1 48.90 21.24 -22.32
N ALA A 2 49.12 22.55 -22.25
CA ALA A 2 48.11 23.57 -21.99
C ALA A 2 47.57 24.18 -23.29
N ARG A 3 46.47 24.95 -23.15
CA ARG A 3 45.88 25.98 -24.05
C ARG A 3 44.81 25.49 -25.04
N ILE A 4 43.75 26.24 -25.40
CA ILE A 4 43.18 27.56 -25.00
C ILE A 4 41.75 27.63 -25.58
N LEU A 5 40.89 28.46 -24.95
CA LEU A 5 39.55 28.89 -25.37
C LEU A 5 39.46 29.44 -26.81
N THR A 6 38.29 29.40 -27.48
CA THR A 6 37.53 30.62 -27.87
C THR A 6 36.05 30.33 -28.22
N PHE A 7 35.20 31.30 -27.86
CA PHE A 7 33.76 31.49 -28.05
C PHE A 7 33.35 31.99 -29.45
N VAL A 8 32.09 31.72 -29.88
CA VAL A 8 31.11 32.63 -30.54
C VAL A 8 29.70 32.05 -30.31
N HIS A 9 28.83 32.59 -29.44
CA HIS A 9 27.78 33.62 -29.66
C HIS A 9 26.63 33.27 -30.62
N ILE A 10 25.46 32.91 -30.06
CA ILE A 10 24.15 33.42 -30.50
C ILE A 10 23.32 33.78 -29.26
N ALA A 11 22.89 35.04 -29.23
CA ALA A 11 22.01 35.63 -28.24
C ALA A 11 20.54 35.47 -28.65
N GLY A 12 19.66 35.33 -27.65
CA GLY A 12 18.20 35.36 -27.80
C GLY A 12 17.57 35.55 -26.43
N VAL A 13 17.38 36.81 -26.05
CA VAL A 13 16.94 37.31 -24.74
C VAL A 13 15.44 37.14 -24.55
N PHE A 14 14.99 36.62 -23.40
CA PHE A 14 13.87 37.20 -22.66
C PHE A 14 14.07 37.02 -21.15
N VAL A 15 13.85 38.12 -20.45
CA VAL A 15 14.13 38.41 -19.04
C VAL A 15 12.97 37.93 -18.16
N PHE A 16 13.25 37.20 -17.07
CA PHE A 16 12.40 37.13 -15.88
C PHE A 16 13.27 36.77 -14.66
N PRO A 17 13.47 37.67 -13.68
CA PRO A 17 14.13 37.32 -12.44
C PRO A 17 13.13 36.88 -11.36
N LEU A 18 13.55 35.85 -10.63
CA LEU A 18 13.30 35.55 -9.22
C LEU A 18 12.11 36.23 -8.53
N LEU A 19 11.14 35.41 -8.12
CA LEU A 19 10.31 35.69 -6.94
C LEU A 19 10.22 34.42 -6.08
N PHE A 20 11.16 34.32 -5.14
CA PHE A 20 11.01 33.55 -3.91
C PHE A 20 9.86 34.17 -3.11
N ARG A 21 8.75 33.45 -2.89
CA ARG A 21 7.81 33.78 -1.81
C ARG A 21 8.22 33.03 -0.56
N LEU A 22 9.08 33.66 0.23
CA LEU A 22 9.08 33.47 1.68
C LEU A 22 7.80 34.14 2.22
N THR A 23 6.91 33.36 2.81
CA THR A 23 5.97 33.86 3.82
C THR A 23 6.52 33.46 5.18
N LEU A 24 7.51 34.23 5.64
CA LEU A 24 7.79 34.38 7.07
C LEU A 24 7.10 35.66 7.54
N GLY A 25 6.53 35.56 8.74
CA GLY A 25 5.64 36.54 9.32
C GLY A 25 6.17 37.97 9.32
N ALA A 26 5.25 38.89 9.09
CA ALA A 26 5.42 40.25 9.57
C ALA A 26 5.46 40.18 11.10
N ALA A 27 6.69 40.25 11.64
CA ALA A 27 6.92 40.72 12.98
C ALA A 27 6.32 42.13 13.08
N ILE A 28 5.25 42.26 13.87
CA ILE A 28 4.82 43.58 14.33
C ILE A 28 5.87 44.02 15.34
N LEU A 29 6.54 45.11 15.03
CA LEU A 29 7.51 45.78 15.90
C LEU A 29 6.83 46.15 17.23
N PRO A 30 7.50 46.00 18.38
CA PRO A 30 6.97 46.54 19.63
C PRO A 30 7.02 48.07 19.53
N ARG A 31 5.87 48.73 19.62
CA ARG A 31 5.83 50.18 19.82
C ARG A 31 5.98 50.45 21.31
N ALA A 32 6.93 51.34 21.61
CA ALA A 32 7.22 51.84 22.94
C ALA A 32 6.06 52.70 23.47
N ASP A 33 5.86 52.63 24.79
CA ASP A 33 4.86 53.33 25.58
C ASP A 33 4.72 54.83 25.27
N GLY A 34 3.46 55.27 25.19
CA GLY A 34 3.02 56.65 25.14
C GLY A 34 1.52 56.69 24.85
N ASP A 35 0.71 56.82 25.90
CA ASP A 35 -0.77 56.80 25.90
C ASP A 35 -1.39 57.61 24.75
N VAL A 36 -1.81 56.93 23.68
CA VAL A 36 -2.60 57.54 22.59
C VAL A 36 -4.10 57.45 22.88
N TRP A 37 -4.52 56.49 23.71
CA TRP A 37 -5.91 56.23 24.06
C TRP A 37 -6.22 56.67 25.49
N THR A 38 -7.24 57.51 25.66
CA THR A 38 -7.74 57.93 26.97
C THR A 38 -8.90 57.02 27.38
N TYR A 39 -8.83 56.45 28.58
CA TYR A 39 -9.96 55.74 29.16
C TYR A 39 -11.06 56.72 29.57
N LEU A 40 -12.27 56.53 29.04
CA LEU A 40 -13.42 57.40 29.26
C LEU A 40 -14.35 56.91 30.38
N GLY A 41 -14.16 55.69 30.85
CA GLY A 41 -15.00 55.07 31.87
C GLY A 41 -15.84 53.92 31.36
N CYS A 42 -16.65 53.36 32.25
CA CYS A 42 -17.64 52.35 31.94
C CYS A 42 -18.88 52.98 31.27
N TYR A 43 -19.34 52.42 30.15
CA TYR A 43 -20.48 52.90 29.38
C TYR A 43 -21.56 51.82 29.28
N THR A 44 -22.83 52.24 29.26
CA THR A 44 -23.94 51.31 28.99
C THR A 44 -23.86 50.79 27.55
N ASP A 45 -24.11 49.50 27.37
CA ASP A 45 -24.27 48.88 26.05
C ASP A 45 -25.47 47.93 26.02
N SER A 46 -25.96 47.63 24.82
CA SER A 46 -27.08 46.73 24.60
C SER A 46 -26.93 45.96 23.30
N VAL A 47 -27.14 44.64 23.37
CA VAL A 47 -27.12 43.75 22.21
C VAL A 47 -28.17 44.14 21.15
N GLY A 48 -29.29 44.74 21.57
CA GLY A 48 -30.36 45.21 20.68
C GLY A 48 -30.12 46.59 20.06
N GLY A 49 -29.11 47.32 20.51
CA GLY A 49 -28.79 48.67 20.07
C GLY A 49 -27.42 49.10 20.58
N ARG A 50 -26.37 48.62 19.91
CA ARG A 50 -24.99 48.78 20.36
C ARG A 50 -24.56 50.24 20.46
N THR A 51 -23.86 50.58 21.53
CA THR A 51 -23.28 51.90 21.80
C THR A 51 -22.13 52.21 20.85
N LEU A 52 -21.33 51.20 20.49
CA LEU A 52 -20.38 51.23 19.37
C LEU A 52 -20.81 50.17 18.34
N SER A 53 -21.10 50.60 17.11
CA SER A 53 -21.82 49.73 16.15
C SER A 53 -20.95 48.80 15.32
N GLN A 54 -19.64 49.04 15.27
CA GLN A 54 -18.73 48.28 14.40
C GLN A 54 -17.95 47.28 15.23
N THR A 55 -17.82 46.05 14.76
CA THR A 55 -16.97 45.05 15.41
C THR A 55 -15.51 45.36 15.14
N GLY A 56 -14.72 45.49 16.20
CA GLY A 56 -13.28 45.65 16.11
C GLY A 56 -12.57 44.33 15.84
N TYR A 57 -11.43 44.42 15.16
CA TYR A 57 -10.59 43.26 14.91
C TYR A 57 -9.75 42.93 16.14
N THR A 58 -9.65 41.63 16.48
CA THR A 58 -8.70 41.13 17.46
C THR A 58 -7.78 40.07 16.88
N LEU A 59 -6.49 40.35 16.95
CA LEU A 59 -5.47 39.44 16.48
C LEU A 59 -5.45 38.19 17.38
N GLY A 60 -5.72 37.02 16.78
CA GLY A 60 -5.85 35.74 17.49
C GLY A 60 -7.28 35.41 17.97
N GLY A 61 -8.25 36.26 17.68
CA GLY A 61 -9.67 36.05 17.99
C GLY A 61 -10.04 36.33 19.46
N PRO A 62 -11.30 36.03 19.87
CA PRO A 62 -11.84 36.40 21.18
C PRO A 62 -11.08 35.86 22.39
N GLY A 63 -10.37 34.73 22.22
CA GLY A 63 -9.54 34.14 23.27
C GLY A 63 -8.24 34.90 23.56
N ASN A 64 -7.82 35.82 22.67
CA ASN A 64 -6.62 36.64 22.81
C ASN A 64 -6.96 38.14 22.99
N MET A 65 -8.17 38.42 23.50
CA MET A 65 -8.67 39.78 23.70
C MET A 65 -7.89 40.50 24.80
N THR A 66 -7.32 41.66 24.50
CA THR A 66 -6.77 42.63 25.46
C THR A 66 -7.25 44.03 25.08
N VAL A 67 -7.19 44.98 26.02
CA VAL A 67 -7.52 46.38 25.77
C VAL A 67 -6.68 46.94 24.62
N ALA A 68 -5.37 46.68 24.64
CA ALA A 68 -4.43 47.11 23.61
C ALA A 68 -4.76 46.51 22.23
N ASN A 69 -5.07 45.21 22.17
CA ASN A 69 -5.40 44.54 20.91
C ASN A 69 -6.68 45.12 20.29
N CYS A 70 -7.68 45.45 21.11
CA CYS A 70 -8.88 46.13 20.63
C CYS A 70 -8.62 47.57 20.18
N GLN A 71 -7.84 48.35 20.93
CA GLN A 71 -7.45 49.71 20.57
C GLN A 71 -6.67 49.75 19.24
N ASP A 72 -5.70 48.85 19.06
CA ASP A 72 -4.93 48.73 17.82
C ASP A 72 -5.84 48.32 16.64
N GLY A 73 -6.77 47.39 16.88
CA GLY A 73 -7.78 46.99 15.92
C GLY A 73 -8.69 48.15 15.49
N CYS A 74 -9.18 48.95 16.43
CA CYS A 74 -10.02 50.10 16.13
C CYS A 74 -9.24 51.25 15.47
N SER A 75 -8.03 51.55 15.93
CA SER A 75 -7.17 52.59 15.35
C SER A 75 -6.77 52.25 13.92
N SER A 76 -6.36 51.00 13.65
CA SER A 76 -6.01 50.54 12.31
C SER A 76 -7.20 50.53 11.35
N ALA A 77 -8.42 50.39 11.87
CA ALA A 77 -9.67 50.52 11.12
C ALA A 77 -10.16 51.98 11.00
N GLY A 78 -9.42 52.95 11.53
CA GLY A 78 -9.72 54.38 11.40
C GLY A 78 -10.81 54.89 12.35
N TYR A 79 -11.06 54.20 13.46
CA TYR A 79 -12.04 54.59 14.48
C TYR A 79 -11.38 55.30 15.66
N SER A 80 -12.03 56.36 16.14
CA SER A 80 -11.57 57.14 17.29
C SER A 80 -12.09 56.63 18.64
N LEU A 81 -13.04 55.70 18.65
CA LEU A 81 -13.54 55.04 19.86
C LEU A 81 -13.32 53.53 19.77
N ALA A 82 -12.86 52.95 20.88
CA ALA A 82 -12.70 51.52 21.08
C ALA A 82 -13.38 51.14 22.40
N GLY A 83 -14.15 50.06 22.40
CA GLY A 83 -14.86 49.56 23.57
C GLY A 83 -14.71 48.05 23.66
N VAL A 84 -14.33 47.56 24.84
CA VAL A 84 -14.24 46.12 25.12
C VAL A 84 -15.40 45.68 26.01
N GLU A 85 -16.01 44.55 25.66
CA GLU A 85 -17.16 43.98 26.37
C GLU A 85 -16.99 42.48 26.59
N TYR A 86 -17.60 41.97 27.67
CA TYR A 86 -17.84 40.55 27.91
C TYR A 86 -16.58 39.67 27.79
N SER A 87 -15.44 40.14 28.30
CA SER A 87 -14.12 39.48 28.29
C SER A 87 -13.47 39.26 26.92
N GLY A 88 -14.24 39.18 25.84
CA GLY A 88 -13.79 38.70 24.53
C GLY A 88 -14.31 39.47 23.33
N GLU A 89 -15.08 40.54 23.52
CA GLU A 89 -15.63 41.36 22.44
C GLU A 89 -14.91 42.71 22.31
N CYS A 90 -14.72 43.15 21.07
CA CYS A 90 -14.15 44.45 20.73
C CYS A 90 -15.08 45.18 19.78
N TRP A 91 -15.37 46.43 20.09
CA TRP A 91 -16.29 47.30 19.36
C TRP A 91 -15.64 48.65 19.07
N CYS A 92 -15.89 49.19 17.88
CA CYS A 92 -15.34 50.44 17.40
C CYS A 92 -16.44 51.36 16.85
N ASP A 93 -16.25 52.67 16.95
CA ASP A 93 -17.05 53.67 16.22
C ASP A 93 -16.32 55.03 16.22
N ASN A 94 -16.91 56.03 15.59
CA ASN A 94 -16.46 57.43 15.69
C ASN A 94 -17.40 58.30 16.53
N GLN A 95 -18.50 57.71 17.03
CA GLN A 95 -19.49 58.36 17.88
C GLN A 95 -20.24 57.33 18.73
N LEU A 96 -20.78 57.75 19.86
CA LEU A 96 -21.68 56.91 20.67
C LEU A 96 -23.08 56.89 20.06
N ARG A 97 -23.67 55.71 19.98
CA ARG A 97 -25.01 55.49 19.40
C ARG A 97 -25.99 55.02 20.46
N ASN A 98 -27.29 55.02 20.10
CA ASN A 98 -28.35 54.40 20.90
C ASN A 98 -28.43 54.91 22.36
N ASN A 99 -28.17 56.21 22.57
CA ASN A 99 -28.10 56.85 23.89
C ASN A 99 -27.03 56.24 24.83
N GLY A 100 -26.01 55.59 24.28
CA GLY A 100 -24.87 55.10 25.04
C GLY A 100 -24.17 56.24 25.77
N GLY A 101 -23.97 56.07 27.07
CA GLY A 101 -23.39 57.09 27.94
C GLY A 101 -22.73 56.44 29.17
N PRO A 102 -22.09 57.25 30.03
CA PRO A 102 -21.46 56.75 31.24
C PRO A 102 -22.45 55.93 32.08
N ALA A 103 -22.00 54.77 32.52
CA ALA A 103 -22.83 53.83 33.24
C ALA A 103 -23.22 54.42 34.61
N PRO A 104 -24.53 54.43 34.99
CA PRO A 104 -24.99 55.03 36.26
C PRO A 104 -24.41 54.35 37.51
N ASP A 105 -23.96 53.11 37.36
CA ASP A 105 -23.29 52.25 38.33
C ASP A 105 -21.77 52.44 38.36
N GLY A 106 -21.23 53.39 37.59
CA GLY A 106 -19.80 53.63 37.48
C GLY A 106 -19.07 52.39 36.98
N GLU A 107 -17.88 52.13 37.54
CA GLU A 107 -17.01 51.02 37.11
C GLU A 107 -17.47 49.63 37.60
N ALA A 108 -18.50 49.55 38.46
CA ALA A 108 -18.87 48.31 39.15
C ALA A 108 -19.15 47.13 38.18
N MET A 109 -19.79 47.41 37.04
CA MET A 109 -20.21 46.40 36.07
C MET A 109 -19.29 46.32 34.84
N CYS A 110 -18.20 47.09 34.80
CA CYS A 110 -17.10 46.93 33.83
C CYS A 110 -15.90 46.22 34.49
N SER A 111 -16.15 45.04 35.06
CA SER A 111 -15.21 44.37 35.96
C SER A 111 -14.74 42.99 35.48
N MET A 112 -15.22 42.50 34.33
CA MET A 112 -14.81 41.22 33.77
C MET A 112 -13.36 41.26 33.27
N PRO A 113 -12.52 40.25 33.57
CA PRO A 113 -11.16 40.17 33.06
C PRO A 113 -11.15 39.93 31.55
N CYS A 114 -10.17 40.49 30.81
CA CYS A 114 -10.00 40.20 29.39
C CYS A 114 -9.49 38.77 29.16
N ASN A 115 -9.98 38.05 28.15
CA ASN A 115 -9.58 36.66 27.86
C ASN A 115 -8.08 36.49 27.56
N GLY A 116 -7.47 37.49 26.93
CA GLY A 116 -6.04 37.50 26.60
C GLY A 116 -5.15 38.13 27.68
N ASN A 117 -5.72 38.84 28.66
CA ASN A 117 -5.00 39.38 29.82
C ASN A 117 -5.92 39.55 31.03
N HIS A 118 -5.81 38.66 32.01
CA HIS A 118 -6.69 38.64 33.19
C HIS A 118 -6.46 39.81 34.17
N GLU A 119 -5.39 40.58 34.00
CA GLU A 119 -5.09 41.76 34.81
C GLU A 119 -5.83 43.02 34.32
N GLU A 120 -6.32 43.01 33.08
CA GLU A 120 -7.10 44.08 32.47
C GLU A 120 -8.61 43.86 32.61
N LYS A 121 -9.40 44.93 32.45
CA LYS A 121 -10.87 44.89 32.47
C LYS A 121 -11.44 45.05 31.07
N CYS A 122 -12.29 44.10 30.67
CA CYS A 122 -12.95 44.04 29.35
C CYS A 122 -14.48 43.99 29.51
N GLY A 123 -15.00 45.04 30.11
CA GLY A 123 -16.41 45.35 30.25
C GLY A 123 -17.16 44.40 31.17
N GLY A 124 -18.44 44.23 30.86
CA GLY A 124 -19.35 43.28 31.50
C GLY A 124 -20.65 43.18 30.71
N PRO A 125 -21.65 42.43 31.18
CA PRO A 125 -22.89 42.25 30.45
C PRO A 125 -23.60 43.60 30.23
N GLY A 126 -23.67 44.08 28.98
CA GLY A 126 -24.25 45.38 28.64
C GLY A 126 -23.41 46.56 29.13
N ARG A 127 -22.08 46.40 29.20
CA ARG A 127 -21.15 47.38 29.77
C ARG A 127 -19.80 47.39 29.04
N LEU A 128 -19.47 48.53 28.42
CA LEU A 128 -18.21 48.73 27.70
C LEU A 128 -17.22 49.50 28.57
N ASN A 129 -16.00 48.99 28.75
CA ASN A 129 -14.88 49.88 29.08
C ASN A 129 -14.55 50.66 27.80
N LEU A 130 -14.80 51.98 27.79
CA LEU A 130 -14.68 52.81 26.60
C LEU A 130 -13.37 53.61 26.59
N TYR A 131 -12.71 53.65 25.44
CA TYR A 131 -11.47 54.37 25.19
C TYR A 131 -11.61 55.29 23.97
N GLN A 132 -10.93 56.43 24.00
CA GLN A 132 -10.89 57.38 22.88
C GLN A 132 -9.45 57.68 22.44
N ASP A 133 -9.23 57.61 21.12
CA ASP A 133 -7.98 57.98 20.48
C ASP A 133 -7.82 59.51 20.50
N THR A 134 -6.77 59.99 21.14
CA THR A 134 -6.47 61.42 21.26
C THR A 134 -5.85 62.02 19.99
N ALA A 135 -5.47 61.18 19.01
CA ALA A 135 -4.87 61.60 17.75
C ALA A 135 -5.89 61.90 16.62
N VAL A 136 -7.18 61.58 16.81
CA VAL A 136 -8.22 61.71 15.75
C VAL A 136 -9.35 62.65 16.20
N LYS A 137 -9.56 63.78 15.49
CA LYS A 137 -10.67 64.74 15.75
C LYS A 137 -11.94 64.39 14.97
N PRO A 138 -13.14 64.35 15.60
CA PRO A 138 -14.40 63.99 14.95
C PRO A 138 -15.04 65.16 14.17
N THR A 139 -15.70 64.85 13.05
CA THR A 139 -16.56 65.78 12.28
C THR A 139 -18.03 65.38 12.44
N SER A 140 -18.86 66.30 12.94
CA SER A 140 -20.27 66.11 13.27
C SER A 140 -21.19 66.65 12.17
N THR A 141 -22.34 66.01 11.96
CA THR A 141 -23.58 66.71 11.57
C THR A 141 -24.82 65.97 12.10
N MET A 142 -25.56 66.67 12.96
CA MET A 142 -26.86 66.33 13.53
C MET A 142 -28.01 66.53 12.52
N VAL A 143 -29.15 65.84 12.70
CA VAL A 143 -30.50 66.47 12.68
C VAL A 143 -31.46 65.75 13.65
N THR A 144 -32.19 66.59 14.39
CA THR A 144 -33.28 66.44 15.39
C THR A 144 -34.57 65.78 14.85
N SER A 145 -35.55 65.26 15.63
CA SER A 145 -36.43 65.96 16.60
C SER A 145 -37.50 65.04 17.24
N SER A 146 -37.83 65.31 18.52
CA SER A 146 -39.14 65.28 19.26
C SER A 146 -39.97 63.97 19.40
N THR A 147 -39.97 63.29 20.57
CA THR A 147 -40.85 63.39 21.79
C THR A 147 -42.31 62.88 21.64
N PRO A 148 -43.04 62.50 22.71
CA PRO A 148 -42.70 61.83 24.00
C PRO A 148 -43.70 60.67 24.35
N LEU A 149 -43.58 60.06 25.54
CA LEU A 149 -44.65 59.60 26.48
C LEU A 149 -44.19 58.32 27.26
N THR A 150 -43.75 58.44 28.52
CA THR A 150 -44.46 58.29 29.83
C THR A 150 -44.75 56.84 30.27
N GLU A 151 -44.27 56.51 31.49
CA GLU A 151 -44.66 55.50 32.50
C GLU A 151 -45.42 54.23 32.03
N THR A 152 -45.11 53.02 32.50
CA THR A 152 -45.60 52.53 33.81
C THR A 152 -45.05 51.12 34.10
N ALA A 153 -44.76 50.87 35.39
CA ALA A 153 -44.64 49.64 36.20
C ALA A 153 -44.42 48.22 35.60
N LEU A 154 -43.55 47.50 36.31
CA LEU A 154 -43.40 46.04 36.43
C LEU A 154 -44.74 45.27 36.43
N PRO A 155 -44.76 44.03 35.92
CA PRO A 155 -44.63 42.93 36.88
C PRO A 155 -43.77 41.75 36.40
N THR A 156 -43.12 41.14 37.39
CA THR A 156 -42.74 39.72 37.44
C THR A 156 -43.88 38.81 36.98
N ASP A 157 -43.61 37.90 36.05
CA ASP A 157 -44.30 36.61 36.08
C ASP A 157 -43.49 35.46 35.49
N THR A 158 -43.51 34.39 36.28
CA THR A 158 -43.04 33.03 36.03
C THR A 158 -43.91 32.35 34.98
N SER A 159 -43.32 31.89 33.86
CA SER A 159 -43.94 30.83 33.04
C SER A 159 -42.92 29.98 32.31
N SER A 160 -43.15 28.67 32.40
CA SER A 160 -42.52 27.57 31.67
C SER A 160 -42.69 27.75 30.15
N PRO A 161 -41.72 27.32 29.30
CA PRO A 161 -41.90 27.38 27.85
C PRO A 161 -42.94 26.33 27.41
N GLU A 162 -44.06 26.78 26.83
CA GLU A 162 -45.00 25.94 26.07
C GLU A 162 -44.44 25.66 24.65
N PRO A 163 -44.85 24.56 23.99
CA PRO A 163 -44.16 23.97 22.85
C PRO A 163 -44.30 24.81 21.58
N SER A 164 -43.19 24.97 20.87
CA SER A 164 -43.10 25.61 19.56
C SER A 164 -44.07 24.95 18.55
N GLN A 165 -45.15 25.67 18.23
CA GLN A 165 -46.04 25.36 17.11
C GLN A 165 -45.24 25.53 15.80
N GLY A 166 -44.83 24.42 15.16
CA GLY A 166 -44.15 24.46 13.86
C GLY A 166 -42.96 23.52 13.64
N LEU A 167 -42.62 22.67 14.62
CA LEU A 167 -41.54 21.70 14.42
C LEU A 167 -41.88 20.70 13.29
N PRO A 168 -40.90 20.29 12.47
CA PRO A 168 -41.10 19.22 11.49
C PRO A 168 -41.64 17.95 12.13
N GLU A 169 -42.44 17.18 11.37
CA GLU A 169 -43.08 15.97 11.88
C GLU A 169 -42.09 15.01 12.54
N GLY A 170 -42.39 14.60 13.78
CA GLY A 170 -41.57 13.69 14.59
C GLY A 170 -40.46 14.36 15.41
N TRP A 171 -40.26 15.68 15.32
CA TRP A 171 -39.31 16.42 16.15
C TRP A 171 -39.97 16.97 17.42
N GLN A 172 -39.24 16.89 18.53
CA GLN A 172 -39.67 17.38 19.84
C GLN A 172 -38.53 18.05 20.60
N TYR A 173 -38.86 18.95 21.51
CA TYR A 173 -37.88 19.48 22.47
C TYR A 173 -37.46 18.37 23.42
N ALA A 174 -36.15 18.12 23.50
CA ALA A 174 -35.56 17.06 24.31
C ALA A 174 -35.04 17.58 25.67
N GLY A 175 -34.89 18.89 25.83
CA GLY A 175 -34.53 19.54 27.09
C GLY A 175 -33.34 20.50 26.97
N CYS A 176 -33.07 21.19 28.07
CA CYS A 176 -31.88 22.01 28.21
C CYS A 176 -30.67 21.16 28.62
N TYR A 177 -29.63 21.07 27.79
CA TYR A 177 -28.42 20.30 28.07
C TYR A 177 -27.23 21.21 28.36
N LYS A 178 -26.38 20.81 29.32
CA LYS A 178 -25.10 21.49 29.54
C LYS A 178 -24.12 21.13 28.42
N ASP A 179 -23.58 22.13 27.74
CA ASP A 179 -22.52 21.96 26.76
C ASP A 179 -21.14 22.09 27.41
N ASN A 180 -20.07 21.76 26.68
CA ASN A 180 -18.67 21.87 27.12
C ASN A 180 -18.34 21.10 28.42
N VAL A 181 -19.06 20.00 28.67
CA VAL A 181 -18.85 19.13 29.85
C VAL A 181 -17.88 17.99 29.57
N ASN A 182 -17.19 17.52 30.62
CA ASN A 182 -16.23 16.41 30.55
C ASN A 182 -15.15 16.60 29.46
N GLY A 183 -14.72 17.85 29.24
CA GLY A 183 -13.60 18.20 28.37
C GLY A 183 -13.95 18.44 26.89
N GLY A 184 -15.23 18.50 26.51
CA GLY A 184 -15.60 18.83 25.13
C GLY A 184 -17.07 19.15 24.88
N ARG A 185 -17.36 19.61 23.66
CA ARG A 185 -18.72 19.87 23.15
C ARG A 185 -19.56 18.60 23.14
N VAL A 186 -20.85 18.73 23.46
CA VAL A 186 -21.78 17.58 23.53
C VAL A 186 -22.49 17.30 22.20
N MET A 187 -22.38 18.22 21.24
CA MET A 187 -22.80 18.05 19.84
C MET A 187 -21.65 18.47 18.90
N ALA A 188 -21.33 17.62 17.93
CA ALA A 188 -20.07 17.76 17.18
C ALA A 188 -20.10 18.81 16.05
N LYS A 189 -21.24 19.01 15.37
CA LYS A 189 -21.30 19.85 14.18
C LYS A 189 -21.89 21.23 14.46
N LEU A 190 -21.05 22.23 14.71
CA LEU A 190 -21.44 23.64 14.67
C LEU A 190 -21.65 24.10 13.21
N LEU A 191 -22.79 24.72 12.93
CA LEU A 191 -23.06 25.45 11.69
C LEU A 191 -22.65 26.93 11.81
N PRO A 192 -22.47 27.64 10.69
CA PRO A 192 -22.22 29.08 10.73
C PRO A 192 -23.31 29.82 11.52
N ASP A 193 -22.89 30.76 12.37
CA ASP A 193 -23.81 31.55 13.17
C ASP A 193 -24.77 32.36 12.28
N SER A 194 -26.03 32.49 12.72
CA SER A 194 -27.08 33.19 11.99
C SER A 194 -27.73 34.28 12.84
N ALA A 195 -27.78 35.50 12.29
CA ALA A 195 -28.51 36.63 12.87
C ALA A 195 -30.04 36.50 12.74
N SER A 196 -30.51 35.50 12.00
CA SER A 196 -31.94 35.20 11.80
C SER A 196 -32.28 33.78 12.24
N LEU A 197 -31.52 33.22 13.19
CA LEU A 197 -31.69 31.84 13.63
C LEU A 197 -33.06 31.67 14.30
N THR A 198 -33.83 30.71 13.81
CA THR A 198 -35.02 30.14 14.48
C THR A 198 -34.80 28.66 14.75
N ILE A 199 -35.56 28.07 15.67
CA ILE A 199 -35.49 26.62 15.95
C ILE A 199 -35.83 25.81 14.70
N GLU A 200 -36.83 26.24 13.93
CA GLU A 200 -37.21 25.58 12.67
C GLU A 200 -36.09 25.66 11.64
N SER A 201 -35.41 26.81 11.52
CA SER A 201 -34.28 26.96 10.60
C SER A 201 -33.11 26.08 11.02
N CYS A 202 -32.82 25.96 12.31
CA CYS A 202 -31.76 25.09 12.83
C CYS A 202 -32.06 23.62 12.53
N ILE A 203 -33.26 23.16 12.88
CA ILE A 203 -33.70 21.79 12.59
C ILE A 203 -33.69 21.52 11.08
N ALA A 204 -34.20 22.44 10.26
CA ALA A 204 -34.22 22.27 8.82
C ALA A 204 -32.81 22.12 8.23
N MET A 205 -31.83 22.89 8.73
CA MET A 205 -30.43 22.73 8.34
C MET A 205 -29.85 21.38 8.79
N CYS A 206 -30.12 20.94 10.02
CA CYS A 206 -29.67 19.64 10.50
C CYS A 206 -30.29 18.48 9.73
N VAL A 207 -31.60 18.54 9.44
CA VAL A 207 -32.31 17.55 8.60
C VAL A 207 -31.72 17.50 7.19
N LYS A 208 -31.42 18.66 6.58
CA LYS A 208 -30.79 18.72 5.25
C LYS A 208 -29.40 18.05 5.22
N LEU A 209 -28.70 18.04 6.35
CA LEU A 209 -27.42 17.37 6.53
C LEU A 209 -27.55 15.91 7.00
N GLY A 210 -28.78 15.40 7.18
CA GLY A 210 -29.06 14.01 7.57
C GLY A 210 -29.00 13.73 9.07
N TYR A 211 -29.04 14.76 9.91
CA TYR A 211 -28.98 14.63 11.37
C TYR A 211 -30.36 14.52 12.04
N SER A 212 -30.46 13.75 13.12
CA SER A 212 -31.69 13.53 13.90
C SER A 212 -31.78 14.37 15.18
N VAL A 213 -30.74 15.15 15.52
CA VAL A 213 -30.69 16.02 16.70
C VAL A 213 -30.16 17.40 16.29
N ALA A 214 -30.81 18.45 16.81
CA ALA A 214 -30.45 19.84 16.60
C ALA A 214 -30.35 20.54 17.96
N GLY A 215 -29.35 21.37 18.16
CA GLY A 215 -29.13 22.13 19.37
C GLY A 215 -28.95 23.60 19.04
N ALA A 216 -29.63 24.49 19.75
CA ALA A 216 -29.44 25.93 19.61
C ALA A 216 -28.73 26.48 20.85
N GLU A 217 -27.69 27.29 20.63
CA GLU A 217 -26.91 27.94 21.69
C GLU A 217 -26.72 29.43 21.40
N TYR A 218 -26.60 30.21 22.47
CA TYR A 218 -26.14 31.59 22.41
C TYR A 218 -26.92 32.48 21.42
N SER A 219 -28.24 32.27 21.30
CA SER A 219 -29.18 32.98 20.40
C SER A 219 -28.99 32.77 18.90
N ARG A 220 -27.77 32.54 18.42
CA ARG A 220 -27.39 32.56 16.99
C ARG A 220 -26.69 31.29 16.49
N GLN A 221 -26.32 30.37 17.37
CA GLN A 221 -25.56 29.17 17.01
C GLN A 221 -26.47 27.96 16.87
N CYS A 222 -26.19 27.14 15.86
CA CYS A 222 -26.92 25.92 15.59
C CYS A 222 -25.94 24.75 15.49
N PHE A 223 -26.23 23.68 16.23
CA PHE A 223 -25.46 22.46 16.30
C PHE A 223 -26.29 21.30 15.77
N CYS A 224 -25.67 20.39 15.03
CA CYS A 224 -26.29 19.18 14.52
C CYS A 224 -25.54 17.94 14.99
N ASP A 225 -26.27 16.89 15.34
CA ASP A 225 -25.71 15.57 15.64
C ASP A 225 -26.82 14.50 15.52
N ASN A 226 -26.50 13.23 15.80
CA ASN A 226 -27.50 12.17 15.90
C ASN A 226 -27.82 11.76 17.35
N TYR A 227 -27.12 12.36 18.31
CA TYR A 227 -27.19 12.09 19.74
C TYR A 227 -26.48 13.20 20.52
N VAL A 228 -26.66 13.23 21.84
CA VAL A 228 -25.88 14.10 22.75
C VAL A 228 -24.78 13.27 23.40
N ARG A 229 -23.57 13.81 23.55
CA ARG A 229 -22.35 13.08 23.98
C ARG A 229 -21.97 13.36 25.44
N ASN A 230 -20.88 12.74 25.90
CA ASN A 230 -20.17 13.07 27.13
C ASN A 230 -21.01 12.96 28.40
N ALA A 231 -22.01 12.07 28.43
CA ALA A 231 -22.96 11.95 29.52
C ALA A 231 -23.55 13.31 29.94
N ALA A 232 -23.86 14.17 28.96
CA ALA A 232 -24.27 15.54 29.23
C ALA A 232 -25.48 15.58 30.17
N PRO A 233 -25.36 16.23 31.34
CA PRO A 233 -26.47 16.32 32.26
C PRO A 233 -27.50 17.33 31.74
N LEU A 234 -28.77 17.09 32.06
CA LEU A 234 -29.81 18.10 31.92
C LEU A 234 -29.46 19.30 32.82
N GLY A 235 -29.50 20.49 32.21
CA GLY A 235 -29.48 21.77 32.89
C GLY A 235 -30.87 22.14 33.42
N LYS A 236 -30.96 23.28 34.11
CA LYS A 236 -32.27 23.86 34.44
C LYS A 236 -32.82 24.56 33.20
N GLU A 237 -34.11 24.45 32.93
CA GLU A 237 -34.74 25.14 31.78
C GLU A 237 -34.53 26.66 31.80
N SER A 238 -34.41 27.26 32.98
CA SER A 238 -34.05 28.68 33.14
C SER A 238 -32.68 29.05 32.57
N GLU A 239 -31.78 28.07 32.41
CA GLU A 239 -30.44 28.26 31.86
C GLU A 239 -30.44 28.25 30.32
N CYS A 240 -31.49 27.71 29.68
CA CYS A 240 -31.71 27.78 28.23
C CYS A 240 -32.75 28.85 27.88
N SER A 241 -32.52 30.08 28.34
CA SER A 241 -33.51 31.17 28.29
C SER A 241 -33.20 32.29 27.28
N MET A 242 -32.07 32.23 26.57
CA MET A 242 -31.72 33.21 25.55
C MET A 242 -32.68 33.11 24.36
N SER A 243 -33.20 34.24 23.94
CA SER A 243 -34.12 34.32 22.80
C SER A 243 -33.37 34.10 21.48
N CYS A 244 -33.97 33.36 20.55
CA CYS A 244 -33.40 33.15 19.22
C CYS A 244 -33.31 34.47 18.45
N SER A 245 -32.21 34.68 17.70
CA SER A 245 -31.95 35.91 16.96
C SER A 245 -32.99 36.21 15.87
N GLY A 246 -33.55 35.17 15.25
CA GLY A 246 -34.60 35.27 14.24
C GLY A 246 -36.03 35.20 14.77
N ASN A 247 -36.22 34.84 16.05
CA ASN A 247 -37.55 34.74 16.67
C ASN A 247 -37.44 34.88 18.20
N ALA A 248 -37.79 36.06 18.72
CA ALA A 248 -37.65 36.36 20.15
C ALA A 248 -38.54 35.50 21.06
N GLN A 249 -39.60 34.90 20.51
CA GLN A 249 -40.52 34.02 21.23
C GLN A 249 -39.95 32.61 21.42
N GLN A 250 -38.89 32.25 20.69
CA GLN A 250 -38.22 30.95 20.82
C GLN A 250 -36.97 31.03 21.70
N LYS A 251 -36.60 29.92 22.32
CA LYS A 251 -35.43 29.81 23.20
C LYS A 251 -34.30 29.03 22.52
N CYS A 252 -33.17 29.70 22.32
CA CYS A 252 -31.97 29.21 21.66
C CYS A 252 -30.81 29.11 22.65
N GLY A 253 -31.02 28.33 23.71
CA GLY A 253 -30.00 27.98 24.68
C GLY A 253 -29.59 29.11 25.62
N GLY A 254 -28.32 29.07 26.04
CA GLY A 254 -27.66 29.98 26.96
C GLY A 254 -26.13 29.79 26.89
N PRO A 255 -25.34 30.52 27.68
CA PRO A 255 -23.89 30.27 27.77
C PRO A 255 -23.61 28.84 28.25
N ASP A 256 -22.91 28.02 27.44
CA ASP A 256 -22.67 26.59 27.67
C ASP A 256 -23.97 25.78 27.86
N ARG A 257 -25.05 26.17 27.20
CA ARG A 257 -26.40 25.57 27.34
C ARG A 257 -27.08 25.42 26.00
N LEU A 258 -27.33 24.17 25.61
CA LEU A 258 -28.03 23.84 24.37
C LEU A 258 -29.51 23.60 24.64
N SER A 259 -30.37 24.34 23.94
CA SER A 259 -31.76 23.93 23.74
C SER A 259 -31.79 22.82 22.69
N VAL A 260 -31.94 21.56 23.11
CA VAL A 260 -31.83 20.39 22.23
C VAL A 260 -33.20 19.92 21.77
N TYR A 261 -33.29 19.61 20.48
CA TYR A 261 -34.46 19.04 19.81
C TYR A 261 -34.05 17.76 19.10
N SER A 262 -34.90 16.73 19.12
CA SER A 262 -34.61 15.43 18.51
C SER A 262 -35.80 14.87 17.74
N LYS A 263 -35.51 14.12 16.68
CA LYS A 263 -36.50 13.27 16.01
C LYS A 263 -36.69 11.97 16.80
N GLY A 264 -37.83 11.84 17.47
CA GLY A 264 -38.07 10.73 18.41
C GLY A 264 -37.28 10.86 19.71
N ASN A 265 -36.97 9.71 20.34
CA ASN A 265 -36.27 9.68 21.63
C ASN A 265 -34.79 10.07 21.48
N LEU A 266 -34.37 11.09 22.23
CA LEU A 266 -32.98 11.50 22.27
C LEU A 266 -32.10 10.42 22.92
N THR A 267 -31.01 10.08 22.24
CA THR A 267 -29.95 9.22 22.81
C THR A 267 -28.86 10.10 23.42
N VAL A 268 -28.52 9.86 24.69
CA VAL A 268 -27.38 10.48 25.37
C VAL A 268 -26.30 9.43 25.56
N LEU A 269 -25.16 9.61 24.90
CA LEU A 269 -24.03 8.69 24.99
C LEU A 269 -23.22 8.92 26.28
N PRO A 270 -22.64 7.85 26.86
CA PRO A 270 -21.74 7.97 28.01
C PRO A 270 -20.45 8.71 27.64
N ILE A 271 -19.61 8.97 28.64
CA ILE A 271 -18.24 9.45 28.42
C ILE A 271 -17.49 8.36 27.64
N PRO A 272 -16.82 8.68 26.51
CA PRO A 272 -16.06 7.69 25.76
C PRO A 272 -14.94 7.08 26.62
N VAL A 273 -14.80 5.76 26.54
CA VAL A 273 -13.76 5.00 27.28
C VAL A 273 -12.98 4.10 26.32
N PRO A 274 -11.79 3.58 26.70
CA PRO A 274 -11.11 2.61 25.86
C PRO A 274 -12.00 1.39 25.61
N GLN A 275 -12.03 0.88 24.37
CA GLN A 275 -12.77 -0.34 24.06
C GLN A 275 -12.01 -1.54 24.60
N THR A 276 -12.40 -2.09 25.74
CA THR A 276 -11.75 -3.26 26.36
C THR A 276 -12.46 -4.58 26.04
N GLU A 277 -13.70 -4.52 25.58
CA GLU A 277 -14.57 -5.65 25.26
C GLU A 277 -15.04 -5.61 23.80
N GLY A 278 -15.51 -6.75 23.26
CA GLY A 278 -15.96 -6.85 21.87
C GLY A 278 -14.85 -6.63 20.83
N LEU A 279 -13.58 -6.78 21.23
CA LEU A 279 -12.43 -6.72 20.33
C LEU A 279 -12.36 -8.01 19.47
N PRO A 280 -11.89 -7.93 18.21
CA PRO A 280 -11.77 -9.09 17.34
C PRO A 280 -10.66 -10.04 17.85
N GLY A 281 -10.91 -11.34 17.97
CA GLY A 281 -9.88 -12.31 18.37
C GLY A 281 -9.17 -11.97 19.70
N GLY A 282 -7.84 -12.14 19.72
CA GLY A 282 -6.99 -12.06 20.92
C GLY A 282 -6.51 -10.67 21.33
N TRP A 283 -7.07 -9.59 20.79
CA TRP A 283 -6.63 -8.23 21.09
C TRP A 283 -6.98 -7.81 22.53
N LYS A 284 -6.05 -7.12 23.19
CA LYS A 284 -6.21 -6.52 24.52
C LYS A 284 -5.69 -5.10 24.56
N TYR A 285 -6.49 -4.18 25.10
CA TYR A 285 -6.06 -2.81 25.37
C TYR A 285 -4.90 -2.79 26.38
N GLN A 286 -3.89 -1.97 26.12
CA GLN A 286 -2.67 -1.86 26.93
C GLN A 286 -2.46 -0.47 27.52
N GLY A 287 -3.14 0.56 27.00
CA GLY A 287 -3.13 1.91 27.53
C GLY A 287 -2.89 3.00 26.50
N CYS A 288 -2.76 4.23 26.98
CA CYS A 288 -2.44 5.39 26.15
C CYS A 288 -0.92 5.47 25.87
N LEU A 289 -0.52 5.31 24.61
CA LEU A 289 0.88 5.22 24.18
C LEU A 289 1.31 6.47 23.42
N GLN A 290 2.52 6.95 23.63
CA GLN A 290 3.09 8.03 22.80
C GLN A 290 3.23 7.63 21.34
N ASP A 291 3.04 8.60 20.45
CA ASP A 291 3.35 8.53 19.04
C ASP A 291 4.24 9.70 18.62
N ASN A 292 4.86 9.60 17.44
CA ASN A 292 5.65 10.66 16.82
C ASN A 292 6.81 11.16 17.70
N VAL A 293 7.38 10.28 18.52
CA VAL A 293 8.49 10.59 19.42
C VAL A 293 9.71 10.95 18.58
N ASN A 294 10.23 12.17 18.74
CA ASN A 294 11.33 12.70 17.92
C ASN A 294 11.09 12.62 16.40
N ARG A 295 9.85 12.90 15.96
CA ARG A 295 9.41 12.80 14.55
C ARG A 295 9.43 11.37 13.98
N LYS A 296 9.41 10.36 14.85
CA LYS A 296 9.34 8.95 14.47
C LYS A 296 8.00 8.37 14.95
N ARG A 297 7.18 7.91 14.01
CA ARG A 297 5.92 7.21 14.34
C ARG A 297 6.23 5.93 15.10
N THR A 298 5.38 5.62 16.08
CA THR A 298 5.51 4.38 16.86
C THR A 298 5.27 3.18 15.98
N PHE A 299 4.16 3.14 15.24
CA PHE A 299 3.86 2.06 14.30
C PHE A 299 3.98 2.58 12.86
N PRO A 300 4.53 1.78 11.94
CA PRO A 300 4.90 2.26 10.61
C PRO A 300 3.72 2.40 9.65
N TYR A 301 2.63 1.64 9.83
CA TYR A 301 1.53 1.60 8.86
C TYR A 301 0.32 2.39 9.33
N GLN A 302 0.07 3.52 8.68
CA GLN A 302 -1.09 4.38 8.91
C GLN A 302 -2.23 4.06 7.94
N ILE A 303 -3.44 3.89 8.47
CA ILE A 303 -4.70 3.81 7.74
C ILE A 303 -5.56 5.00 8.19
N VAL A 304 -6.13 5.76 7.26
CA VAL A 304 -7.02 6.88 7.58
C VAL A 304 -8.45 6.51 7.21
N ASP A 305 -9.33 6.43 8.21
CA ASP A 305 -10.77 6.21 8.03
C ASP A 305 -11.57 7.30 8.76
N LYS A 306 -11.93 8.33 7.99
CA LYS A 306 -12.64 9.51 8.48
C LYS A 306 -14.08 9.24 8.92
N ALA A 307 -14.65 8.11 8.50
CA ALA A 307 -16.07 7.83 8.71
C ALA A 307 -16.30 6.69 9.70
N ASN A 308 -15.41 5.69 9.75
CA ASN A 308 -15.69 4.44 10.43
C ASN A 308 -14.47 3.84 11.18
N ASN A 309 -13.53 4.67 11.63
CA ASN A 309 -12.44 4.18 12.46
C ASN A 309 -12.95 3.73 13.83
N SER A 310 -12.60 2.52 14.24
CA SER A 310 -12.93 1.94 15.55
C SER A 310 -11.88 0.90 15.93
N ALA A 311 -11.79 0.52 17.21
CA ALA A 311 -10.87 -0.53 17.64
C ALA A 311 -11.17 -1.84 16.87
N THR A 312 -12.44 -2.19 16.71
CA THR A 312 -12.83 -3.39 15.98
C THR A 312 -12.38 -3.37 14.52
N ASN A 313 -12.60 -2.27 13.79
CA ASN A 313 -12.24 -2.19 12.37
C ASN A 313 -10.72 -2.13 12.17
N CYS A 314 -10.03 -1.29 12.96
CA CYS A 314 -8.59 -1.13 12.91
C CYS A 314 -7.87 -2.46 13.19
N LEU A 315 -8.21 -3.10 14.32
CA LEU A 315 -7.51 -4.28 14.79
C LEU A 315 -7.84 -5.54 13.98
N SER A 316 -9.04 -5.62 13.39
CA SER A 316 -9.36 -6.67 12.41
C SER A 316 -8.48 -6.58 11.17
N ARG A 317 -8.22 -5.35 10.70
CA ARG A 317 -7.33 -5.12 9.56
C ARG A 317 -5.87 -5.42 9.91
N CYS A 318 -5.37 -4.97 11.07
CA CYS A 318 -4.02 -5.27 11.51
C CYS A 318 -3.78 -6.79 11.62
N SER A 319 -4.68 -7.52 12.29
CA SER A 319 -4.50 -8.98 12.47
C SER A 319 -4.67 -9.77 11.17
N LYS A 320 -5.53 -9.32 10.24
CA LYS A 320 -5.63 -9.92 8.89
C LYS A 320 -4.29 -9.92 8.15
N PHE A 321 -3.49 -8.86 8.31
CA PHE A 321 -2.16 -8.74 7.71
C PHE A 321 -1.02 -9.27 8.61
N GLY A 322 -1.36 -9.89 9.74
CA GLY A 322 -0.37 -10.50 10.64
C GLY A 322 0.35 -9.55 11.58
N PHE A 323 -0.17 -8.34 11.80
CA PHE A 323 0.39 -7.37 12.76
C PHE A 323 -0.21 -7.59 14.15
N GLY A 324 0.66 -7.83 15.13
CA GLY A 324 0.28 -8.12 16.52
C GLY A 324 0.18 -6.89 17.43
N ALA A 325 0.60 -5.72 16.95
CA ALA A 325 0.49 -4.45 17.65
C ALA A 325 -0.27 -3.43 16.80
N GLY A 326 -1.06 -2.57 17.44
CA GLY A 326 -1.74 -1.50 16.74
C GLY A 326 -2.54 -0.60 17.66
N GLY A 327 -3.19 0.39 17.07
CA GLY A 327 -4.01 1.32 17.82
C GLY A 327 -4.50 2.48 16.96
N MET A 328 -5.15 3.44 17.60
CA MET A 328 -5.79 4.56 16.90
C MET A 328 -5.37 5.90 17.49
N THR A 329 -5.31 6.92 16.64
CA THR A 329 -5.09 8.32 17.02
C THR A 329 -6.03 9.23 16.23
N TYR A 330 -6.18 10.48 16.68
CA TYR A 330 -7.01 11.52 16.08
C TYR A 330 -8.48 11.14 15.83
N GLY A 331 -8.99 10.07 16.47
CA GLY A 331 -10.33 9.55 16.21
C GLY A 331 -10.48 8.83 14.86
N GLU A 332 -9.70 9.19 13.83
CA GLU A 332 -9.85 8.74 12.44
C GLU A 332 -8.65 7.95 11.88
N GLU A 333 -7.54 7.90 12.60
CA GLU A 333 -6.35 7.19 12.13
C GLU A 333 -6.17 5.86 12.87
N CYS A 334 -5.83 4.82 12.14
CA CYS A 334 -5.51 3.49 12.61
C CYS A 334 -4.05 3.18 12.27
N PHE A 335 -3.36 2.51 13.18
CA PHE A 335 -1.95 2.19 13.07
C PHE A 335 -1.72 0.70 13.32
N CYS A 336 -0.95 0.06 12.44
CA CYS A 336 -0.54 -1.35 12.56
C CYS A 336 0.99 -1.46 12.61
N GLY A 337 1.50 -2.38 13.42
CA GLY A 337 2.93 -2.65 13.54
C GLY A 337 3.22 -3.87 14.43
N ASP A 338 4.46 -3.95 14.89
CA ASP A 338 4.97 -4.99 15.77
C ASP A 338 5.33 -4.42 17.15
N PHE A 339 5.52 -5.32 18.14
CA PHE A 339 5.85 -4.91 19.50
C PHE A 339 7.22 -4.22 19.58
N GLU A 340 8.15 -4.66 18.73
CA GLU A 340 9.50 -4.13 18.60
C GLU A 340 9.51 -2.67 18.14
N ASP A 341 8.49 -2.23 17.41
CA ASP A 341 8.39 -0.86 16.88
C ASP A 341 8.27 0.17 18.02
N ILE A 342 7.61 -0.19 19.13
CA ILE A 342 7.46 0.68 20.30
C ILE A 342 8.83 1.04 20.89
N ALA A 343 9.66 0.02 21.11
CA ALA A 343 11.01 0.21 21.62
C ALA A 343 11.89 0.94 20.59
N ALA A 344 11.76 0.61 19.30
CA ALA A 344 12.50 1.26 18.23
C ALA A 344 12.17 2.76 18.09
N ALA A 345 10.93 3.16 18.36
CA ALA A 345 10.49 4.55 18.37
C ALA A 345 10.82 5.29 19.68
N GLY A 346 11.10 4.55 20.77
CA GLY A 346 11.29 5.13 22.10
C GLY A 346 9.98 5.60 22.76
N ALA A 347 8.84 5.05 22.31
CA ALA A 347 7.52 5.40 22.80
C ALA A 347 7.26 4.80 24.20
N LYS A 348 6.52 5.53 25.03
CA LYS A 348 6.17 5.14 26.39
C LYS A 348 4.68 5.32 26.64
N LEU A 349 4.14 4.51 27.56
CA LEU A 349 2.79 4.71 28.08
C LEU A 349 2.73 6.01 28.89
N VAL A 350 1.63 6.73 28.75
CA VAL A 350 1.31 7.98 29.47
C VAL A 350 -0.02 7.81 30.23
N PRO A 351 -0.40 8.75 31.11
CA PRO A 351 -1.68 8.66 31.82
C PRO A 351 -2.87 8.49 30.86
N GLU A 352 -3.79 7.59 31.19
CA GLU A 352 -4.98 7.27 30.38
C GLU A 352 -5.80 8.51 30.00
N SER A 353 -5.87 9.49 30.91
CA SER A 353 -6.60 10.75 30.70
C SER A 353 -6.10 11.59 29.53
N MET A 354 -4.89 11.31 29.00
CA MET A 354 -4.36 12.01 27.84
C MET A 354 -4.95 11.51 26.52
N CYS A 355 -5.43 10.26 26.46
CA CYS A 355 -6.19 9.76 25.33
C CYS A 355 -7.68 10.06 25.58
N SER A 356 -8.24 11.00 24.84
CA SER A 356 -9.60 11.52 25.10
C SER A 356 -10.46 11.67 23.86
N GLN A 357 -9.91 11.41 22.67
CA GLN A 357 -10.60 11.66 21.42
C GLN A 357 -11.48 10.48 21.04
N SER A 358 -12.77 10.73 20.75
CA SER A 358 -13.70 9.69 20.34
C SER A 358 -13.39 9.15 18.94
N CYS A 359 -13.63 7.86 18.73
CA CYS A 359 -13.53 7.23 17.41
C CYS A 359 -14.61 7.73 16.44
N THR A 360 -14.28 7.90 15.16
CA THR A 360 -15.25 8.31 14.13
C THR A 360 -16.31 7.23 13.86
N GLY A 361 -15.94 5.96 13.94
CA GLY A 361 -16.83 4.80 13.79
C GLY A 361 -17.43 4.26 15.10
N ASN A 362 -17.04 4.79 16.26
CA ASN A 362 -17.62 4.41 17.54
C ASN A 362 -17.54 5.54 18.57
N ALA A 363 -18.60 6.34 18.66
CA ALA A 363 -18.64 7.51 19.53
C ALA A 363 -18.58 7.20 21.05
N THR A 364 -18.76 5.94 21.47
CA THR A 364 -18.62 5.54 22.88
C THR A 364 -17.22 5.04 23.22
N ALA A 365 -16.32 4.95 22.24
CA ALA A 365 -14.93 4.52 22.42
C ALA A 365 -13.94 5.65 22.13
N ILE A 366 -12.81 5.68 22.85
CA ILE A 366 -11.69 6.56 22.50
C ILE A 366 -10.75 5.91 21.47
N CYS A 367 -10.21 6.74 20.58
CA CYS A 367 -9.27 6.42 19.52
C CYS A 367 -8.09 7.42 19.57
N GLY A 368 -7.36 7.35 20.69
CA GLY A 368 -6.18 8.16 20.98
C GLY A 368 -6.50 9.63 21.25
N ALA A 369 -5.57 10.49 20.87
CA ALA A 369 -5.63 11.95 20.81
C ALA A 369 -4.32 12.41 20.16
N GLY A 370 -4.23 13.55 19.50
CA GLY A 370 -2.93 14.16 19.14
C GLY A 370 -1.80 13.18 18.74
N ASN A 371 -0.63 13.32 19.38
CA ASN A 371 0.50 12.37 19.26
C ASN A 371 0.38 11.18 20.24
N LEU A 372 -0.83 10.63 20.44
CA LEU A 372 -1.11 9.54 21.37
C LEU A 372 -2.00 8.47 20.73
N ILE A 373 -1.63 7.22 20.93
CA ILE A 373 -2.29 6.04 20.40
C ILE A 373 -3.01 5.32 21.55
N THR A 374 -4.29 5.00 21.39
CA THR A 374 -4.92 3.93 22.20
C THR A 374 -4.33 2.60 21.75
N TYR A 375 -3.40 2.05 22.52
CA TYR A 375 -2.57 0.92 22.13
C TYR A 375 -3.22 -0.42 22.52
N TYR A 376 -3.21 -1.35 21.57
CA TYR A 376 -3.71 -2.71 21.70
C TYR A 376 -2.62 -3.70 21.31
N LYS A 377 -2.64 -4.85 21.99
CA LYS A 377 -1.71 -5.95 21.79
C LYS A 377 -2.46 -7.25 21.59
N TRP A 378 -2.04 -8.03 20.60
CA TRP A 378 -2.48 -9.41 20.44
C TRP A 378 -1.86 -10.31 21.51
N MET A 379 -2.69 -11.06 22.24
CA MET A 379 -2.29 -11.89 23.38
C MET A 379 -2.56 -13.40 23.19
N ASP A 380 -3.25 -13.78 22.11
CA ASP A 380 -3.47 -15.18 21.76
C ASP A 380 -2.21 -15.78 21.10
N ALA A 381 -2.33 -16.99 20.52
CA ALA A 381 -1.28 -17.59 19.72
C ALA A 381 -0.75 -16.60 18.65
N PRO A 382 0.57 -16.56 18.39
CA PRO A 382 1.15 -15.61 17.44
C PRO A 382 0.45 -15.67 16.09
N LEU A 383 0.11 -14.49 15.56
CA LEU A 383 -0.50 -14.37 14.22
C LEU A 383 0.41 -14.92 13.12
N GLN A 384 1.73 -14.87 13.35
CA GLN A 384 2.77 -15.34 12.45
C GLN A 384 3.92 -15.93 13.28
N LYS A 385 4.47 -17.05 12.82
CA LYS A 385 5.65 -17.68 13.42
C LYS A 385 6.67 -17.99 12.34
N TRP A 386 7.80 -17.30 12.40
CA TRP A 386 8.94 -17.57 11.52
C TRP A 386 9.96 -18.46 12.21
N ASN A 387 10.44 -19.46 11.48
CA ASN A 387 11.58 -20.25 11.94
C ASN A 387 12.88 -19.47 11.71
N ARG A 388 13.85 -19.64 12.60
CA ARG A 388 15.16 -18.96 12.55
C ARG A 388 16.28 -19.99 12.64
N PRO A 389 16.43 -20.85 11.61
CA PRO A 389 17.50 -21.83 11.59
C PRO A 389 18.87 -21.15 11.65
N THR A 390 19.89 -21.88 12.11
CA THR A 390 21.26 -21.39 12.23
C THR A 390 22.25 -22.43 11.71
N GLY A 391 23.50 -22.02 11.45
CA GLY A 391 24.50 -22.92 10.89
C GLY A 391 24.07 -23.46 9.53
N ILE A 392 24.24 -24.77 9.32
CA ILE A 392 23.90 -25.43 8.04
C ILE A 392 22.41 -25.40 7.72
N ASP A 393 21.53 -25.33 8.73
CA ASP A 393 20.08 -25.34 8.54
C ASP A 393 19.57 -24.01 7.96
N ALA A 394 20.38 -22.95 8.01
CA ALA A 394 20.08 -21.66 7.39
C ALA A 394 20.44 -21.62 5.89
N GLY A 395 21.05 -22.68 5.35
CA GLY A 395 21.65 -22.66 4.02
C GLY A 395 22.89 -21.76 3.95
N ARG A 396 23.44 -21.59 2.75
CA ARG A 396 24.64 -20.76 2.55
C ARG A 396 24.68 -20.15 1.15
N TYR A 397 25.00 -18.87 1.05
CA TYR A 397 25.45 -18.25 -0.20
C TYR A 397 26.93 -18.55 -0.44
N GLU A 398 27.27 -18.90 -1.68
CA GLU A 398 28.63 -19.18 -2.10
C GLU A 398 28.88 -18.51 -3.45
N PHE A 399 30.02 -17.85 -3.60
CA PHE A 399 30.47 -17.36 -4.89
C PHE A 399 30.75 -18.54 -5.80
N LEU A 400 30.11 -18.58 -6.97
CA LEU A 400 30.31 -19.65 -7.95
C LEU A 400 31.48 -19.27 -8.86
N ILE A 401 31.31 -18.19 -9.61
CA ILE A 401 32.25 -17.76 -10.64
C ILE A 401 31.99 -16.29 -11.03
N GLY A 402 32.99 -15.61 -11.61
CA GLY A 402 32.77 -14.34 -12.28
C GLY A 402 31.95 -14.53 -13.56
N GLY A 403 31.18 -13.53 -13.98
CA GLY A 403 30.41 -13.56 -15.22
C GLY A 403 31.06 -12.76 -16.34
N VAL A 404 30.69 -13.11 -17.57
CA VAL A 404 31.12 -12.45 -18.83
C VAL A 404 30.12 -11.41 -19.33
N LEU A 405 28.89 -11.42 -18.78
CA LEU A 405 27.84 -10.46 -19.04
C LEU A 405 26.97 -10.24 -17.79
N VAL A 406 26.05 -9.28 -17.84
CA VAL A 406 25.02 -9.10 -16.79
C VAL A 406 23.72 -9.77 -17.26
N PRO A 407 23.40 -10.98 -16.77
CA PRO A 407 22.28 -11.73 -17.31
C PRO A 407 20.95 -11.14 -16.85
N LEU A 408 20.07 -10.93 -17.82
CA LEU A 408 18.68 -10.54 -17.62
C LEU A 408 17.73 -11.73 -17.81
N ILE A 409 18.19 -12.77 -18.51
CA ILE A 409 17.48 -14.05 -18.66
C ILE A 409 18.46 -15.18 -18.39
N THR A 410 18.11 -16.05 -17.44
CA THR A 410 18.90 -17.22 -17.07
C THR A 410 18.07 -18.48 -17.23
N THR A 411 18.52 -19.43 -18.05
CA THR A 411 17.80 -20.67 -18.35
C THR A 411 18.72 -21.88 -18.28
N VAL A 412 18.29 -22.92 -17.56
CA VAL A 412 19.00 -24.21 -17.55
C VAL A 412 18.60 -24.99 -18.80
N GLY A 413 19.57 -25.51 -19.54
CA GLY A 413 19.35 -26.39 -20.68
C GLY A 413 19.18 -27.85 -20.26
N ILE A 414 18.50 -28.66 -21.09
CA ILE A 414 18.35 -30.11 -20.85
C ILE A 414 19.68 -30.87 -20.98
N ASN A 415 20.73 -30.22 -21.48
CA ASN A 415 22.10 -30.70 -21.50
C ASN A 415 22.82 -30.48 -20.15
N GLY A 416 22.20 -29.77 -19.18
CA GLY A 416 22.79 -29.46 -17.88
C GLY A 416 23.67 -28.21 -17.86
N LYS A 417 23.80 -27.50 -18.98
CA LYS A 417 24.47 -26.19 -19.07
C LYS A 417 23.48 -25.05 -18.86
N ILE A 418 23.98 -23.83 -18.67
CA ILE A 418 23.13 -22.68 -18.37
C ILE A 418 23.37 -21.57 -19.39
N THR A 419 22.31 -21.06 -19.99
CA THR A 419 22.39 -19.91 -20.90
C THR A 419 22.11 -18.63 -20.14
N PHE A 420 22.93 -17.63 -20.40
CA PHE A 420 22.84 -16.28 -19.89
C PHE A 420 22.65 -15.33 -21.06
N GLN A 421 21.65 -14.45 -20.99
CA GLN A 421 21.34 -13.52 -22.06
C GLN A 421 21.22 -12.10 -21.50
N GLU A 422 21.78 -11.12 -22.21
CA GLU A 422 21.78 -9.71 -21.84
C GLU A 422 21.14 -8.83 -22.93
N LYS A 423 20.84 -7.58 -22.58
CA LYS A 423 20.42 -6.58 -23.56
C LYS A 423 21.59 -6.03 -24.36
N SER A 424 21.31 -5.44 -25.51
CA SER A 424 22.32 -4.76 -26.30
C SER A 424 22.86 -3.51 -25.59
N GLY A 425 24.15 -3.24 -25.73
CA GLY A 425 24.79 -2.02 -25.22
C GLY A 425 25.05 -2.00 -23.71
N THR A 426 24.82 -3.12 -23.01
CA THR A 426 25.44 -3.37 -21.70
C THR A 426 26.58 -4.36 -21.82
N GLY A 427 27.58 -4.22 -20.95
CA GLY A 427 28.82 -5.00 -21.04
C GLY A 427 29.91 -4.32 -21.87
N ASP A 428 31.01 -5.03 -22.07
CA ASP A 428 32.11 -4.59 -22.92
C ASP A 428 31.65 -4.44 -24.39
N PRO A 429 32.23 -3.54 -25.20
CA PRO A 429 31.79 -3.29 -26.58
C PRO A 429 31.76 -4.50 -27.52
N ASN A 430 32.40 -5.62 -27.14
CA ASN A 430 32.50 -6.85 -27.92
C ASN A 430 31.66 -8.01 -27.32
N THR A 431 30.74 -7.75 -26.39
CA THR A 431 29.85 -8.82 -25.93
C THR A 431 28.99 -9.36 -27.06
N THR A 432 28.63 -10.64 -26.98
CA THR A 432 27.86 -11.34 -28.01
C THR A 432 26.36 -11.38 -27.71
N GLY A 433 25.94 -10.81 -26.57
CA GLY A 433 24.55 -10.76 -26.11
C GLY A 433 24.05 -12.05 -25.45
N ALA A 434 24.72 -13.18 -25.66
CA ALA A 434 24.39 -14.45 -25.04
C ALA A 434 25.64 -15.30 -24.78
N TYR A 435 25.66 -16.03 -23.66
CA TYR A 435 26.73 -16.96 -23.33
C TYR A 435 26.15 -18.24 -22.74
N GLU A 436 26.84 -19.34 -22.98
CA GLU A 436 26.59 -20.60 -22.30
C GLU A 436 27.66 -20.82 -21.24
N PHE A 437 27.22 -21.18 -20.04
CA PHE A 437 28.04 -21.57 -18.91
C PHE A 437 28.03 -23.09 -18.77
N ASP A 438 29.23 -23.67 -18.76
CA ASP A 438 29.46 -25.07 -18.49
C ASP A 438 29.85 -25.28 -17.02
N PRO A 439 28.97 -25.88 -16.19
CA PRO A 439 29.24 -26.08 -14.78
C PRO A 439 30.37 -27.09 -14.50
N ALA A 440 30.83 -27.87 -15.47
CA ALA A 440 31.99 -28.74 -15.29
C ALA A 440 33.31 -27.95 -15.11
N TYR A 441 33.33 -26.68 -15.53
CA TYR A 441 34.48 -25.79 -15.46
C TYR A 441 34.23 -24.59 -14.54
N ASP A 442 33.37 -24.72 -13.53
CA ASP A 442 33.05 -23.64 -12.58
C ASP A 442 34.27 -23.08 -11.79
N HIS A 443 35.39 -23.80 -11.82
CA HIS A 443 36.69 -23.44 -11.24
C HIS A 443 37.73 -22.96 -12.28
N ASP A 444 37.39 -22.98 -13.57
CA ASP A 444 38.24 -22.57 -14.69
C ASP A 444 37.48 -21.59 -15.60
N PHE A 445 37.60 -20.30 -15.29
CA PHE A 445 36.87 -19.22 -15.96
C PHE A 445 37.04 -19.24 -17.48
N ASP A 446 38.24 -19.50 -17.98
CA ASP A 446 38.53 -19.46 -19.42
C ASP A 446 37.83 -20.58 -20.20
N LYS A 447 37.47 -21.68 -19.54
CA LYS A 447 36.74 -22.81 -20.13
C LYS A 447 35.24 -22.81 -19.82
N ALA A 448 34.83 -22.13 -18.77
CA ALA A 448 33.45 -22.11 -18.31
C ALA A 448 32.49 -21.44 -19.30
N TRP A 449 32.98 -20.51 -20.13
CA TRP A 449 32.14 -19.62 -20.92
C TRP A 449 32.29 -19.88 -22.43
N ARG A 450 31.18 -20.13 -23.10
CA ARG A 450 31.10 -20.17 -24.56
C ARG A 450 30.26 -18.99 -25.06
N PRO A 451 30.81 -18.11 -25.92
CA PRO A 451 30.01 -17.05 -26.54
C PRO A 451 28.95 -17.63 -27.50
N MET A 452 27.79 -16.98 -27.53
CA MET A 452 26.67 -17.26 -28.42
C MET A 452 26.12 -15.93 -28.97
N HIS A 453 25.44 -15.92 -30.10
CA HIS A 453 25.10 -14.70 -30.82
C HIS A 453 23.59 -14.56 -31.03
N VAL A 454 23.02 -13.52 -30.43
CA VAL A 454 21.68 -13.03 -30.76
C VAL A 454 21.78 -11.84 -31.72
N LYS A 455 20.88 -11.80 -32.71
CA LYS A 455 20.76 -10.72 -33.71
C LYS A 455 19.81 -9.61 -33.25
N THR A 456 18.70 -9.94 -32.61
CA THR A 456 17.75 -8.94 -32.10
C THR A 456 17.80 -8.83 -30.58
N ASP A 457 17.66 -7.60 -30.07
CA ASP A 457 17.83 -7.28 -28.65
C ASP A 457 16.76 -7.92 -27.76
N ILE A 458 17.20 -8.76 -26.83
CA ILE A 458 16.33 -9.59 -26.00
C ILE A 458 15.79 -8.87 -24.76
N PHE A 459 16.19 -7.62 -24.53
CA PHE A 459 15.81 -6.90 -23.33
C PHE A 459 14.29 -6.98 -23.07
N CYS A 460 13.92 -7.51 -21.91
CA CYS A 460 12.53 -7.71 -21.48
C CYS A 460 11.70 -8.64 -22.37
N ALA A 461 12.33 -9.65 -22.97
CA ALA A 461 11.63 -10.77 -23.58
C ALA A 461 11.04 -11.72 -22.51
N GLY A 462 10.07 -12.54 -22.91
CA GLY A 462 9.64 -13.73 -22.16
C GLY A 462 10.42 -14.96 -22.62
N GLY A 463 10.61 -15.98 -21.76
CA GLY A 463 11.39 -17.17 -22.10
C GLY A 463 10.75 -18.49 -21.64
N LEU A 464 11.00 -19.58 -22.37
CA LEU A 464 10.52 -20.94 -22.06
C LEU A 464 11.49 -22.01 -22.55
N VAL A 465 11.43 -23.20 -21.93
CA VAL A 465 11.99 -24.44 -22.51
C VAL A 465 10.84 -25.21 -23.17
N LEU A 466 10.98 -25.47 -24.47
CA LEU A 466 9.95 -26.08 -25.30
C LEU A 466 9.86 -27.61 -25.07
N PRO A 467 8.66 -28.20 -25.19
CA PRO A 467 8.42 -29.64 -25.04
C PRO A 467 8.98 -30.53 -26.16
N ASP A 468 9.61 -29.97 -27.20
CA ASP A 468 10.21 -30.77 -28.26
C ASP A 468 11.39 -31.63 -27.76
N LYS A 469 11.80 -32.62 -28.56
CA LYS A 469 12.77 -33.65 -28.14
C LYS A 469 14.17 -33.14 -27.85
N VAL A 470 14.55 -31.96 -28.35
CA VAL A 470 15.85 -31.37 -28.06
C VAL A 470 15.76 -30.28 -26.98
N GLY A 471 14.56 -30.05 -26.42
CA GLY A 471 14.34 -29.12 -25.32
C GLY A 471 14.77 -27.71 -25.67
N ARG A 472 14.39 -27.24 -26.86
CA ARG A 472 14.80 -25.91 -27.34
C ARG A 472 14.38 -24.83 -26.36
N GLN A 473 15.23 -23.83 -26.18
CA GLN A 473 14.86 -22.62 -25.48
C GLN A 473 14.25 -21.63 -26.47
N LEU A 474 13.16 -21.00 -26.06
CA LEU A 474 12.44 -19.95 -26.80
C LEU A 474 12.54 -18.65 -26.02
N THR A 475 12.85 -17.55 -26.71
CA THR A 475 12.65 -16.20 -26.18
C THR A 475 11.85 -15.33 -27.16
N VAL A 476 10.90 -14.55 -26.64
CA VAL A 476 9.91 -13.81 -27.42
C VAL A 476 9.78 -12.35 -26.97
N GLY A 477 9.62 -11.45 -27.93
CA GLY A 477 9.62 -10.01 -27.66
C GLY A 477 11.04 -9.45 -27.54
N GLY A 478 11.15 -8.23 -27.02
CA GLY A 478 12.44 -7.55 -26.87
C GLY A 478 12.32 -6.02 -26.87
N TRP A 479 13.47 -5.34 -26.86
CA TRP A 479 13.59 -3.90 -26.56
C TRP A 479 12.72 -2.96 -27.42
N SER A 480 13.01 -2.87 -28.71
CA SER A 480 12.40 -1.87 -29.60
C SER A 480 12.48 -2.29 -31.07
N GLY A 481 11.68 -1.65 -31.91
CA GLY A 481 11.65 -1.90 -33.36
C GLY A 481 11.42 -3.37 -33.67
N ILE A 482 12.29 -3.96 -34.50
CA ILE A 482 12.17 -5.37 -34.92
C ILE A 482 12.30 -6.35 -33.74
N SER A 483 13.05 -5.98 -32.70
CA SER A 483 13.26 -6.82 -31.52
C SER A 483 11.98 -7.08 -30.73
N THR A 484 11.03 -6.14 -30.74
CA THR A 484 9.72 -6.33 -30.10
C THR A 484 8.93 -7.48 -30.73
N HIS A 485 9.20 -7.83 -31.98
CA HIS A 485 8.56 -8.97 -32.64
C HIS A 485 9.42 -10.24 -32.59
N GLY A 486 10.52 -10.22 -31.83
CA GLY A 486 11.54 -11.26 -31.83
C GLY A 486 10.99 -12.62 -31.43
N VAL A 487 11.46 -13.65 -32.14
CA VAL A 487 11.26 -15.06 -31.83
C VAL A 487 12.61 -15.75 -32.05
N ARG A 488 13.25 -16.16 -30.96
CA ARG A 488 14.62 -16.70 -30.98
C ARG A 488 14.61 -18.11 -30.40
N LEU A 489 15.33 -19.02 -31.06
CA LEU A 489 15.37 -20.43 -30.71
C LEU A 489 16.81 -20.90 -30.51
N TYR A 490 17.08 -21.57 -29.40
CA TYR A 490 18.36 -22.22 -29.13
C TYR A 490 18.13 -23.70 -28.81
N TRP A 491 19.02 -24.59 -29.26
CA TRP A 491 18.90 -26.03 -29.03
C TRP A 491 20.12 -26.51 -28.23
N PRO A 492 19.96 -26.83 -26.94
CA PRO A 492 21.08 -27.24 -26.11
C PRO A 492 21.72 -28.55 -26.59
N ASP A 493 23.05 -28.57 -26.74
CA ASP A 493 23.86 -29.74 -27.07
C ASP A 493 25.14 -29.79 -26.21
N GLY A 494 25.89 -30.89 -26.27
CA GLY A 494 27.08 -31.09 -25.43
C GLY A 494 26.77 -31.30 -23.94
N ALA A 495 27.23 -32.40 -23.34
CA ALA A 495 27.13 -32.58 -21.90
C ALA A 495 28.10 -31.64 -21.15
N PRO A 496 27.97 -31.42 -19.84
CA PRO A 496 28.94 -30.65 -19.08
C PRO A 496 30.35 -31.25 -19.23
N GLY A 497 31.32 -30.42 -19.61
CA GLY A 497 32.68 -30.84 -19.92
C GLY A 497 32.92 -31.22 -21.39
N GLU A 498 31.88 -31.23 -22.23
CA GLU A 498 31.96 -31.50 -23.66
C GLU A 498 31.53 -30.25 -24.46
N PRO A 499 32.18 -29.89 -25.57
CA PRO A 499 31.83 -28.67 -26.30
C PRO A 499 30.41 -28.73 -26.90
N SER A 500 29.69 -27.61 -26.82
CA SER A 500 28.43 -27.38 -27.54
C SER A 500 28.69 -26.64 -28.84
N MET A 501 27.89 -26.91 -29.88
CA MET A 501 28.11 -26.40 -31.24
C MET A 501 27.00 -25.48 -31.74
N ASN A 502 25.81 -25.56 -31.15
CA ASN A 502 24.65 -24.79 -31.62
C ASN A 502 24.70 -23.34 -31.15
N ASP A 503 24.07 -22.44 -31.91
CA ASP A 503 23.94 -21.02 -31.58
C ASP A 503 22.44 -20.61 -31.58
N TRP A 504 22.12 -19.35 -31.30
CA TRP A 504 20.75 -18.84 -31.40
C TRP A 504 20.33 -18.66 -32.86
N HIS A 505 19.12 -19.14 -33.18
CA HIS A 505 18.50 -19.01 -34.50
C HIS A 505 17.35 -18.02 -34.45
N GLU A 506 17.42 -17.01 -35.31
CA GLU A 506 16.34 -16.08 -35.54
C GLU A 506 16.38 -15.53 -36.97
N SER A 507 15.19 -15.30 -37.53
CA SER A 507 14.97 -14.63 -38.81
C SER A 507 13.70 -13.78 -38.69
N PRO A 508 13.80 -12.51 -38.28
CA PRO A 508 12.64 -11.65 -38.08
C PRO A 508 11.78 -11.39 -39.34
N ASP A 509 12.35 -11.64 -40.53
CA ASP A 509 11.62 -11.56 -41.80
C ASP A 509 10.74 -12.80 -42.03
N ASP A 510 11.21 -13.98 -41.62
CA ASP A 510 10.51 -15.25 -41.81
C ASP A 510 9.63 -15.65 -40.61
N LEU A 511 10.06 -15.30 -39.40
CA LEU A 511 9.42 -15.68 -38.15
C LEU A 511 9.44 -14.52 -37.14
N LYS A 512 8.25 -14.09 -36.76
CA LYS A 512 8.04 -13.01 -35.79
C LYS A 512 6.68 -13.10 -35.12
N LEU A 513 6.53 -12.44 -33.98
CA LEU A 513 5.23 -12.21 -33.35
C LEU A 513 4.34 -11.36 -34.26
N GLN A 514 3.02 -11.50 -34.11
CA GLN A 514 2.05 -10.69 -34.86
C GLN A 514 2.02 -9.25 -34.36
N ASN A 515 2.05 -9.07 -33.03
CA ASN A 515 2.25 -7.77 -32.41
C ASN A 515 3.64 -7.72 -31.77
N GLY A 516 4.30 -6.57 -31.88
CA GLY A 516 5.53 -6.29 -31.13
C GLY A 516 5.22 -6.17 -29.64
N ARG A 517 6.04 -6.80 -28.78
CA ARG A 517 5.86 -6.85 -27.33
C ARG A 517 7.17 -6.63 -26.58
N TRP A 518 7.10 -5.79 -25.56
CA TRP A 518 8.08 -5.59 -24.50
C TRP A 518 7.44 -6.03 -23.18
N TYR A 519 8.12 -6.81 -22.34
CA TYR A 519 7.56 -7.50 -21.17
C TYR A 519 6.36 -8.47 -21.42
N PRO A 520 6.38 -9.32 -22.46
CA PRO A 520 5.33 -10.32 -22.66
C PRO A 520 5.50 -11.53 -21.75
N THR A 521 4.39 -12.14 -21.34
CA THR A 521 4.42 -13.49 -20.75
C THR A 521 4.32 -14.55 -21.85
N ALA A 522 5.09 -15.62 -21.71
CA ALA A 522 4.96 -16.86 -22.49
C ALA A 522 4.53 -18.03 -21.60
N MET A 523 3.61 -18.87 -22.08
CA MET A 523 3.14 -20.06 -21.36
C MET A 523 2.93 -21.24 -22.30
N THR A 524 3.45 -22.42 -21.94
CA THR A 524 3.11 -23.68 -22.63
C THR A 524 1.68 -24.09 -22.30
N MET A 525 0.82 -24.19 -23.31
CA MET A 525 -0.56 -24.64 -23.21
C MET A 525 -0.64 -26.18 -23.10
N SER A 526 -1.77 -26.70 -22.64
CA SER A 526 -1.99 -28.15 -22.53
C SER A 526 -1.94 -28.88 -23.87
N ASN A 527 -2.24 -28.22 -24.99
CA ASN A 527 -2.07 -28.79 -26.34
C ASN A 527 -0.63 -28.70 -26.87
N GLY A 528 0.33 -28.18 -26.08
CA GLY A 528 1.74 -28.02 -26.45
C GLY A 528 2.07 -26.76 -27.25
N SER A 529 1.08 -25.95 -27.66
CA SER A 529 1.34 -24.64 -28.26
C SER A 529 1.77 -23.62 -27.19
N ILE A 530 2.34 -22.49 -27.62
CA ILE A 530 2.84 -21.44 -26.73
C ILE A 530 1.92 -20.22 -26.81
N LEU A 531 1.31 -19.87 -25.68
CA LEU A 531 0.49 -18.66 -25.55
C LEU A 531 1.37 -17.48 -25.14
N ILE A 532 1.28 -16.38 -25.90
CA ILE A 532 1.96 -15.11 -25.63
C ILE A 532 0.92 -14.05 -25.26
N VAL A 533 1.11 -13.36 -24.14
CA VAL A 533 0.11 -12.43 -23.58
C VAL A 533 0.74 -11.12 -23.14
N GLY A 534 0.07 -10.01 -23.48
CA GLY A 534 0.39 -8.69 -22.96
C GLY A 534 1.72 -8.12 -23.47
N GLY A 535 2.26 -7.20 -22.67
CA GLY A 535 3.42 -6.38 -22.98
C GLY A 535 3.04 -4.98 -23.48
N GLU A 536 4.05 -4.20 -23.87
CA GLU A 536 3.93 -2.84 -24.42
C GLU A 536 4.63 -2.72 -25.78
N GLU A 537 4.31 -1.66 -26.52
CA GLU A 537 4.98 -1.27 -27.77
C GLU A 537 6.37 -0.68 -27.50
N GLY A 538 7.30 -1.50 -27.01
CA GLY A 538 8.65 -1.06 -26.62
C GLY A 538 8.66 -0.21 -25.34
N SER A 539 9.78 0.46 -25.09
CA SER A 539 10.01 1.14 -23.81
C SER A 539 9.06 2.30 -23.53
N ASN A 540 8.26 2.18 -22.46
CA ASN A 540 7.23 3.16 -22.07
C ASN A 540 6.22 3.41 -23.20
N GLY A 541 5.96 2.37 -24.02
CA GLY A 541 5.02 2.42 -25.12
C GLY A 541 3.56 2.30 -24.66
N ALA A 542 2.65 2.26 -25.63
CA ALA A 542 1.26 1.90 -25.33
C ALA A 542 1.16 0.42 -24.94
N PRO A 543 0.18 0.02 -24.10
CA PRO A 543 -0.07 -1.39 -23.85
C PRO A 543 -0.37 -2.14 -25.14
N VAL A 544 0.01 -3.41 -25.17
CA VAL A 544 -0.37 -4.39 -26.19
C VAL A 544 -1.36 -5.35 -25.54
N PRO A 545 -2.64 -4.96 -25.38
CA PRO A 545 -3.66 -5.71 -24.64
C PRO A 545 -4.22 -6.85 -25.49
N THR A 546 -3.33 -7.69 -26.01
CA THR A 546 -3.69 -8.81 -26.88
C THR A 546 -2.97 -10.08 -26.47
N LEU A 547 -3.48 -11.21 -26.93
CA LEU A 547 -2.79 -12.50 -26.90
C LEU A 547 -2.64 -13.08 -28.30
N GLU A 548 -1.67 -13.97 -28.45
CA GLU A 548 -1.42 -14.75 -29.67
C GLU A 548 -0.80 -16.11 -29.35
N ILE A 549 -0.85 -17.04 -30.30
CA ILE A 549 -0.36 -18.41 -30.12
C ILE A 549 0.80 -18.68 -31.10
N LEU A 550 1.85 -19.36 -30.64
CA LEU A 550 2.92 -19.93 -31.45
C LEU A 550 2.84 -21.47 -31.45
N PRO A 551 3.01 -22.14 -32.61
CA PRO A 551 3.05 -21.59 -33.96
C PRO A 551 1.79 -20.79 -34.28
N ARG A 552 1.87 -19.84 -35.22
CA ARG A 552 0.79 -18.89 -35.49
C ARG A 552 -0.55 -19.59 -35.76
N VAL A 553 -1.54 -19.32 -34.91
CA VAL A 553 -2.94 -19.71 -35.11
C VAL A 553 -3.82 -18.46 -35.08
N GLY A 554 -4.48 -18.17 -36.21
CA GLY A 554 -5.44 -17.06 -36.30
C GLY A 554 -4.84 -15.67 -36.09
N PRO A 555 -5.70 -14.63 -35.99
CA PRO A 555 -5.30 -13.28 -35.60
C PRO A 555 -5.05 -13.17 -34.08
N VAL A 556 -4.46 -12.06 -33.66
CA VAL A 556 -4.38 -11.69 -32.24
C VAL A 556 -5.78 -11.45 -31.65
N LEU A 557 -5.96 -11.75 -30.37
CA LEU A 557 -7.23 -11.51 -29.65
C LEU A 557 -7.06 -10.40 -28.62
N PHE A 558 -8.00 -9.45 -28.59
CA PHE A 558 -7.99 -8.31 -27.67
C PHE A 558 -8.55 -8.68 -26.29
N MET A 559 -7.89 -8.19 -25.23
CA MET A 559 -8.19 -8.46 -23.84
C MET A 559 -8.37 -7.14 -23.07
N ASP A 560 -9.62 -6.76 -22.77
CA ASP A 560 -9.97 -5.50 -22.09
C ASP A 560 -9.25 -5.32 -20.74
N TRP A 561 -9.02 -6.43 -20.05
CA TRP A 561 -8.42 -6.45 -18.72
C TRP A 561 -6.93 -6.11 -18.72
N LEU A 562 -6.23 -6.38 -19.82
CA LEU A 562 -4.87 -5.90 -20.04
C LEU A 562 -4.83 -4.41 -20.37
N GLN A 563 -5.87 -3.85 -20.98
CA GLN A 563 -5.87 -2.41 -21.23
C GLN A 563 -6.18 -1.62 -19.95
N ARG A 564 -7.13 -2.09 -19.14
CA ARG A 564 -7.65 -1.31 -17.99
C ARG A 564 -6.71 -1.22 -16.80
N THR A 565 -5.71 -2.10 -16.71
CA THR A 565 -4.77 -2.18 -15.58
C THR A 565 -3.34 -1.76 -15.94
N ASP A 566 -3.14 -1.31 -17.17
CA ASP A 566 -1.90 -0.72 -17.65
C ASP A 566 -1.49 0.51 -16.81
N PRO A 567 -0.18 0.73 -16.56
CA PRO A 567 0.97 -0.11 -16.90
C PRO A 567 1.27 -1.20 -15.85
N ASN A 568 0.37 -1.45 -14.90
CA ASN A 568 0.66 -2.29 -13.73
C ASN A 568 0.49 -3.80 -13.96
N ASN A 569 0.48 -4.26 -15.21
CA ASN A 569 0.03 -5.59 -15.60
C ASN A 569 0.94 -6.28 -16.62
N LEU A 570 2.16 -5.79 -16.81
CA LEU A 570 3.14 -6.43 -17.68
C LEU A 570 3.70 -7.69 -17.02
N TYR A 571 4.17 -8.64 -17.84
CA TYR A 571 4.36 -10.03 -17.40
C TYR A 571 3.19 -10.58 -16.58
N PRO A 572 1.95 -10.59 -17.12
CA PRO A 572 0.83 -11.20 -16.42
C PRO A 572 1.16 -12.67 -16.12
N TYR A 573 0.92 -13.14 -14.91
CA TYR A 573 1.18 -14.53 -14.57
C TYR A 573 0.14 -15.43 -15.19
N LEU A 574 0.56 -16.54 -15.78
CA LEU A 574 -0.32 -17.50 -16.45
C LEU A 574 0.02 -18.93 -16.04
N THR A 575 -1.00 -19.77 -15.88
CA THR A 575 -0.80 -21.22 -15.79
C THR A 575 -2.02 -22.00 -16.29
N PRO A 576 -1.82 -23.14 -16.99
CA PRO A 576 -2.91 -24.08 -17.24
C PRO A 576 -3.39 -24.70 -15.94
N LEU A 577 -4.71 -24.75 -15.78
CA LEU A 577 -5.40 -25.34 -14.63
C LEU A 577 -5.89 -26.76 -14.91
N PRO A 578 -6.02 -27.61 -13.87
CA PRO A 578 -6.58 -28.96 -14.00
C PRO A 578 -7.96 -29.05 -14.68
N SER A 579 -8.83 -28.04 -14.58
CA SER A 579 -10.14 -28.07 -15.29
C SER A 579 -10.07 -27.91 -16.80
N GLY A 580 -8.90 -27.58 -17.38
CA GLY A 580 -8.79 -27.17 -18.77
C GLY A 580 -9.09 -25.68 -19.00
N ASN A 581 -8.93 -24.86 -17.96
CA ASN A 581 -8.95 -23.41 -18.07
C ASN A 581 -7.55 -22.83 -17.82
N ILE A 582 -7.39 -21.52 -17.95
CA ILE A 582 -6.14 -20.80 -17.71
C ILE A 582 -6.34 -19.84 -16.55
N PHE A 583 -5.52 -19.95 -15.50
CA PHE A 583 -5.44 -18.91 -14.48
C PHE A 583 -4.59 -17.76 -15.01
N THR A 584 -5.05 -16.53 -14.80
CA THR A 584 -4.25 -15.33 -15.01
C THR A 584 -4.32 -14.39 -13.82
N ALA A 585 -3.16 -13.87 -13.41
CA ALA A 585 -3.03 -12.84 -12.39
C ALA A 585 -2.19 -11.68 -12.93
N TYR A 586 -2.63 -10.46 -12.67
CA TYR A 586 -2.02 -9.25 -13.20
C TYR A 586 -2.39 -8.07 -12.30
N TYR A 587 -1.49 -7.12 -12.12
CA TYR A 587 -1.62 -6.06 -11.12
C TYR A 587 -1.98 -6.63 -9.73
N ASN A 588 -3.15 -6.30 -9.18
CA ASN A 588 -3.73 -6.89 -7.98
C ASN A 588 -5.03 -7.69 -8.27
N GLU A 589 -5.25 -8.07 -9.52
CA GLU A 589 -6.44 -8.77 -9.99
C GLU A 589 -6.10 -10.18 -10.49
N ALA A 590 -7.10 -11.06 -10.52
CA ALA A 590 -6.97 -12.38 -11.10
C ALA A 590 -8.28 -12.87 -11.72
N ARG A 591 -8.18 -13.74 -12.72
CA ARG A 591 -9.32 -14.37 -13.38
C ARG A 591 -8.95 -15.73 -13.97
N ILE A 592 -9.97 -16.46 -14.38
CA ILE A 592 -9.88 -17.73 -15.09
C ILE A 592 -10.41 -17.52 -16.50
N LEU A 593 -9.65 -17.91 -17.51
CA LEU A 593 -9.99 -17.85 -18.92
C LEU A 593 -10.31 -19.24 -19.45
N ASP A 594 -11.27 -19.34 -20.37
CA ASP A 594 -11.52 -20.56 -21.14
C ASP A 594 -10.34 -20.83 -22.08
N GLU A 595 -9.81 -22.05 -22.12
CA GLU A 595 -8.57 -22.34 -22.88
C GLU A 595 -8.74 -22.24 -24.41
N LYS A 596 -9.97 -22.24 -24.92
CA LYS A 596 -10.27 -22.29 -26.37
C LYS A 596 -10.67 -20.93 -26.91
N THR A 597 -11.51 -20.22 -26.17
CA THR A 597 -12.07 -18.91 -26.54
C THR A 597 -11.30 -17.75 -25.92
N PHE A 598 -10.61 -17.99 -24.81
CA PHE A 598 -9.97 -16.97 -23.95
C PHE A 598 -10.94 -15.99 -23.29
N ASP A 599 -12.25 -16.29 -23.33
CA ASP A 599 -13.24 -15.53 -22.60
C ASP A 599 -13.06 -15.70 -21.09
N THR A 600 -13.38 -14.66 -20.32
CA THR A 600 -13.32 -14.73 -18.85
C THR A 600 -14.44 -15.64 -18.34
N VAL A 601 -14.07 -16.79 -17.77
CA VAL A 601 -14.97 -17.74 -17.11
C VAL A 601 -15.33 -17.27 -15.70
N ARG A 602 -14.34 -16.72 -14.97
CA ARG A 602 -14.54 -16.23 -13.61
C ARG A 602 -13.52 -15.17 -13.24
N THR A 603 -13.98 -14.05 -12.68
CA THR A 603 -13.13 -13.09 -11.97
C THR A 603 -12.97 -13.52 -10.51
N LEU A 604 -11.73 -13.52 -10.01
CA LEU A 604 -11.40 -13.85 -8.61
C LEU A 604 -11.35 -12.57 -7.76
N PRO A 605 -11.43 -12.67 -6.43
CA PRO A 605 -11.24 -11.52 -5.56
C PRO A 605 -9.89 -10.82 -5.82
N ASN A 606 -9.82 -9.51 -5.60
CA ASN A 606 -8.55 -8.79 -5.71
C ASN A 606 -7.54 -9.34 -4.68
N MET A 607 -6.29 -9.50 -5.11
CA MET A 607 -5.18 -9.88 -4.26
C MET A 607 -4.98 -8.80 -3.18
N PRO A 608 -4.89 -9.16 -1.90
CA PRO A 608 -4.53 -8.23 -0.84
C PRO A 608 -3.20 -7.53 -1.14
N GLY A 609 -3.14 -6.21 -0.92
CA GLY A 609 -1.94 -5.40 -1.08
C GLY A 609 -1.13 -5.28 0.22
N ALA A 610 -0.97 -4.04 0.70
CA ALA A 610 -0.40 -3.73 2.01
C ALA A 610 -1.49 -3.45 3.05
N VAL A 611 -1.17 -3.56 4.33
CA VAL A 611 -2.12 -3.28 5.42
C VAL A 611 -2.68 -1.87 5.38
N ASN A 612 -2.01 -0.90 4.76
CA ASN A 612 -2.51 0.46 4.57
C ASN A 612 -2.89 0.82 3.12
N ASN A 613 -2.73 -0.11 2.18
CA ASN A 613 -2.98 0.17 0.77
C ASN A 613 -3.40 -1.11 0.02
N ASP A 614 -4.70 -1.24 -0.22
CA ASP A 614 -5.29 -2.39 -0.94
C ASP A 614 -4.92 -2.41 -2.43
N ALA A 615 -4.39 -1.31 -2.97
CA ALA A 615 -3.98 -1.18 -4.37
C ALA A 615 -2.57 -1.73 -4.65
N GLY A 616 -1.95 -2.44 -3.69
CA GLY A 616 -0.64 -3.08 -3.91
C GLY A 616 -0.72 -4.19 -4.96
N GLY A 617 0.18 -4.15 -5.94
CA GLY A 617 0.20 -5.07 -7.09
C GLY A 617 1.37 -6.05 -7.05
N ARG A 618 1.27 -7.07 -7.92
CA ARG A 618 2.14 -8.24 -7.93
C ARG A 618 2.94 -8.41 -9.22
N THR A 619 2.45 -7.94 -10.36
CA THR A 619 3.19 -8.05 -11.62
C THR A 619 4.00 -6.78 -11.90
N TYR A 620 4.83 -6.80 -12.94
CA TYR A 620 5.63 -5.64 -13.31
C TYR A 620 4.73 -4.40 -13.55
N PRO A 621 5.16 -3.19 -13.11
CA PRO A 621 6.43 -2.88 -12.45
C PRO A 621 6.40 -3.03 -10.93
N LEU A 622 5.28 -3.41 -10.32
CA LEU A 622 5.20 -3.59 -8.87
C LEU A 622 5.92 -4.88 -8.41
N GLU A 623 6.09 -5.84 -9.33
CA GLU A 623 7.01 -7.01 -9.35
C GLU A 623 7.19 -7.78 -8.04
N GLY A 624 6.36 -8.80 -7.86
CA GLY A 624 6.60 -9.98 -7.05
C GLY A 624 6.94 -11.19 -7.93
N THR A 625 6.74 -12.39 -7.39
CA THR A 625 6.94 -13.66 -8.12
C THR A 625 5.79 -14.62 -7.86
N MET A 626 5.34 -15.32 -8.90
CA MET A 626 4.40 -16.44 -8.78
C MET A 626 5.11 -17.79 -8.95
N VAL A 627 4.72 -18.75 -8.11
CA VAL A 627 4.99 -20.18 -8.31
C VAL A 627 3.73 -21.00 -8.09
N LEU A 628 3.71 -22.24 -8.59
CA LEU A 628 2.65 -23.20 -8.30
C LEU A 628 3.00 -24.04 -7.08
N LEU A 629 2.04 -24.23 -6.17
CA LEU A 629 2.23 -25.12 -5.03
C LEU A 629 2.39 -26.58 -5.49
N PRO A 630 3.12 -27.43 -4.74
CA PRO A 630 3.46 -28.76 -5.20
C PRO A 630 2.24 -29.65 -5.46
N GLN A 631 2.19 -30.26 -6.63
CA GLN A 631 1.16 -31.24 -7.00
C GLN A 631 1.64 -32.65 -6.62
N ARG A 632 0.76 -33.46 -6.05
CA ARG A 632 1.09 -34.82 -5.60
C ARG A 632 0.10 -35.81 -6.19
N ALA A 633 0.58 -36.95 -6.68
CA ALA A 633 -0.30 -38.05 -7.06
C ALA A 633 -1.18 -38.48 -5.85
N PRO A 634 -2.46 -38.80 -6.04
CA PRO A 634 -3.17 -39.02 -7.31
C PRO A 634 -3.72 -37.76 -7.99
N TYR A 635 -3.26 -36.56 -7.63
CA TYR A 635 -3.64 -35.27 -8.24
C TYR A 635 -5.11 -34.86 -8.03
N THR A 636 -5.69 -35.27 -6.90
CA THR A 636 -7.07 -34.94 -6.53
C THR A 636 -7.20 -33.59 -5.84
N GLU A 637 -6.10 -33.05 -5.29
CA GLU A 637 -6.09 -31.76 -4.62
C GLU A 637 -6.14 -30.61 -5.64
N PRO A 638 -6.95 -29.56 -5.39
CA PRO A 638 -6.94 -28.37 -6.24
C PRO A 638 -5.55 -27.74 -6.34
N LEU A 639 -5.16 -27.35 -7.56
CA LEU A 639 -3.89 -26.66 -7.80
C LEU A 639 -3.85 -25.36 -7.00
N GLY A 640 -2.81 -25.17 -6.20
CA GLY A 640 -2.58 -23.91 -5.48
C GLY A 640 -1.61 -23.00 -6.22
N VAL A 641 -1.85 -21.70 -6.14
CA VAL A 641 -0.97 -20.64 -6.63
C VAL A 641 -0.42 -19.88 -5.41
N LEU A 642 0.88 -19.56 -5.43
CA LEU A 642 1.55 -18.75 -4.42
C LEU A 642 2.21 -17.56 -5.10
N ILE A 643 1.95 -16.35 -4.60
CA ILE A 643 2.53 -15.10 -5.09
C ILE A 643 3.16 -14.35 -3.92
N CYS A 644 4.45 -14.03 -4.01
CA CYS A 644 5.19 -13.38 -2.94
C CYS A 644 5.78 -12.04 -3.38
N GLY A 645 5.75 -11.07 -2.48
CA GLY A 645 6.28 -9.74 -2.74
C GLY A 645 5.43 -8.95 -3.72
N GLY A 646 5.99 -7.84 -4.21
CA GLY A 646 5.28 -6.84 -4.97
C GLY A 646 5.44 -5.47 -4.32
N SER A 647 4.67 -4.48 -4.76
CA SER A 647 4.78 -3.13 -4.24
C SER A 647 3.47 -2.35 -4.35
N THR A 648 3.37 -1.27 -3.58
CA THR A 648 2.26 -0.31 -3.70
C THR A 648 2.53 0.73 -4.79
N PRO A 649 1.49 1.21 -5.50
CA PRO A 649 1.66 2.26 -6.50
C PRO A 649 2.04 3.60 -5.83
N TYR A 650 2.54 4.55 -6.63
CA TYR A 650 2.79 5.95 -6.22
C TYR A 650 3.81 6.17 -5.08
N GLY A 651 4.84 5.34 -4.99
CA GLY A 651 5.90 5.49 -3.98
C GLY A 651 6.65 4.21 -3.70
N GLY A 652 6.04 3.07 -4.00
CA GLY A 652 6.70 1.78 -4.03
C GLY A 652 6.96 1.20 -2.64
N ASP A 653 6.00 1.18 -1.73
CA ASP A 653 6.22 0.40 -0.50
C ASP A 653 6.13 -1.09 -0.83
N ALA A 654 7.28 -1.77 -0.71
CA ALA A 654 7.37 -3.19 -0.96
C ALA A 654 6.45 -3.97 -0.02
N LEU A 655 5.77 -4.98 -0.56
CA LEU A 655 4.84 -5.80 0.20
C LEU A 655 5.61 -6.77 1.12
N ASP A 656 5.11 -6.95 2.33
CA ASP A 656 5.66 -7.84 3.35
C ASP A 656 4.86 -9.13 3.50
N ASN A 657 4.23 -9.60 2.43
CA ASN A 657 3.39 -10.77 2.48
C ASN A 657 3.45 -11.60 1.18
N CYS A 658 3.13 -12.88 1.35
CA CYS A 658 2.74 -13.79 0.29
C CYS A 658 1.24 -14.00 0.33
N VAL A 659 0.63 -14.19 -0.83
CA VAL A 659 -0.77 -14.58 -0.97
C VAL A 659 -0.87 -15.90 -1.71
N SER A 660 -1.80 -16.75 -1.29
CA SER A 660 -2.08 -18.02 -1.97
C SER A 660 -3.58 -18.25 -2.16
N ILE A 661 -3.92 -18.95 -3.23
CA ILE A 661 -5.30 -19.32 -3.55
C ILE A 661 -5.32 -20.67 -4.26
N GLN A 662 -6.38 -21.43 -4.07
CA GLN A 662 -6.75 -22.55 -4.94
C GLN A 662 -7.83 -22.03 -5.89
N PRO A 663 -7.46 -21.50 -7.07
CA PRO A 663 -8.37 -20.68 -7.86
C PRO A 663 -9.62 -21.44 -8.28
N GLU A 664 -9.55 -22.76 -8.49
CA GLU A 664 -10.68 -23.59 -8.94
C GLU A 664 -11.69 -23.95 -7.84
N VAL A 665 -11.36 -23.70 -6.57
CA VAL A 665 -12.30 -23.92 -5.47
C VAL A 665 -13.43 -22.86 -5.55
N PRO A 666 -14.71 -23.26 -5.48
CA PRO A 666 -15.81 -22.31 -5.48
C PRO A 666 -15.71 -21.33 -4.30
N ASN A 667 -15.91 -20.04 -4.57
CA ASN A 667 -15.84 -18.96 -3.57
C ASN A 667 -14.51 -18.89 -2.78
N SER A 668 -13.41 -19.39 -3.36
CA SER A 668 -12.08 -19.27 -2.76
C SER A 668 -11.69 -17.79 -2.58
N ASP A 669 -11.09 -17.48 -1.43
CA ASP A 669 -10.48 -16.18 -1.15
C ASP A 669 -8.96 -16.34 -0.94
N TRP A 670 -8.24 -15.23 -1.00
CA TRP A 670 -6.79 -15.21 -0.81
C TRP A 670 -6.42 -15.45 0.65
N VAL A 671 -5.57 -16.46 0.86
CA VAL A 671 -4.86 -16.64 2.13
C VAL A 671 -3.63 -15.73 2.11
N ILE A 672 -3.52 -14.84 3.09
CA ILE A 672 -2.37 -13.94 3.25
C ILE A 672 -1.48 -14.42 4.40
N GLU A 673 -0.18 -14.50 4.14
CA GLU A 673 0.85 -14.86 5.13
C GLU A 673 1.95 -13.79 5.13
N ARG A 674 2.33 -13.31 6.31
CA ARG A 674 3.36 -12.26 6.42
C ARG A 674 4.76 -12.84 6.24
N MET A 675 5.54 -12.21 5.36
CA MET A 675 6.95 -12.48 5.17
C MET A 675 7.81 -11.88 6.29
N PRO A 676 8.95 -12.51 6.66
CA PRO A 676 9.91 -11.94 7.60
C PRO A 676 10.54 -10.62 7.14
N SER A 677 10.45 -10.30 5.84
CA SER A 677 10.97 -9.07 5.24
C SER A 677 10.10 -8.66 4.06
N ARG A 678 9.84 -7.38 3.91
CA ARG A 678 9.24 -6.80 2.69
C ARG A 678 10.13 -6.98 1.47
N ARG A 679 9.52 -7.21 0.30
CA ARG A 679 10.25 -7.50 -0.93
C ARG A 679 9.48 -7.09 -2.19
N VAL A 680 10.14 -6.29 -3.02
CA VAL A 680 9.84 -6.04 -4.44
C VAL A 680 11.01 -6.58 -5.25
N LEU A 681 10.82 -6.88 -6.55
CA LEU A 681 11.84 -7.51 -7.41
C LEU A 681 12.23 -8.89 -6.89
N THR A 682 11.23 -9.59 -6.37
CA THR A 682 11.42 -10.90 -5.76
C THR A 682 11.84 -11.90 -6.84
N CYS A 683 12.62 -12.91 -6.47
CA CYS A 683 12.76 -14.14 -7.25
C CYS A 683 12.33 -15.32 -6.38
N MET A 684 11.82 -16.38 -7.00
CA MET A 684 11.52 -17.64 -6.33
C MET A 684 12.04 -18.84 -7.11
N ALA A 685 12.67 -19.79 -6.42
CA ALA A 685 13.10 -21.05 -6.99
C ALA A 685 12.44 -22.22 -6.25
N GLY A 686 11.77 -23.11 -6.98
CA GLY A 686 11.28 -24.37 -6.42
C GLY A 686 12.43 -25.34 -6.15
N LEU A 687 12.38 -26.04 -5.01
CA LEU A 687 13.41 -27.00 -4.61
C LEU A 687 12.92 -28.45 -4.70
N PRO A 688 13.83 -29.44 -4.86
CA PRO A 688 13.46 -30.84 -5.05
C PRO A 688 12.62 -31.45 -3.92
N ASP A 689 12.75 -30.95 -2.69
CA ASP A 689 11.99 -31.42 -1.53
C ASP A 689 10.55 -30.85 -1.45
N GLY A 690 10.20 -29.93 -2.36
CA GLY A 690 8.89 -29.30 -2.44
C GLY A 690 8.76 -27.98 -1.71
N THR A 691 9.87 -27.46 -1.15
CA THR A 691 9.95 -26.12 -0.60
C THR A 691 10.31 -25.09 -1.70
N PHE A 692 10.21 -23.80 -1.38
CA PHE A 692 10.57 -22.71 -2.30
C PHE A 692 11.54 -21.75 -1.61
N LEU A 693 12.60 -21.36 -2.32
CA LEU A 693 13.50 -20.30 -1.88
C LEU A 693 13.03 -18.97 -2.45
N ILE A 694 12.76 -18.00 -1.57
CA ILE A 694 12.43 -16.61 -1.90
C ILE A 694 13.68 -15.76 -1.63
N LEU A 695 14.16 -15.02 -2.62
CA LEU A 695 15.41 -14.27 -2.54
C LEU A 695 15.41 -13.05 -3.48
N ASN A 696 16.53 -12.33 -3.49
CA ASN A 696 16.78 -11.13 -4.29
C ASN A 696 15.82 -9.96 -4.02
N GLY A 697 16.06 -8.84 -4.69
CA GLY A 697 15.20 -7.68 -4.71
C GLY A 697 15.46 -6.66 -3.59
N ALA A 698 14.46 -5.82 -3.34
CA ALA A 698 14.59 -4.60 -2.56
C ALA A 698 13.44 -4.45 -1.55
N LYS A 699 13.64 -3.61 -0.53
CA LYS A 699 12.63 -3.34 0.51
C LYS A 699 11.80 -2.10 0.21
N LYS A 700 12.11 -1.38 -0.86
CA LYS A 700 11.39 -0.18 -1.28
C LYS A 700 11.55 0.03 -2.79
N GLY A 701 10.55 0.66 -3.38
CA GLY A 701 10.47 1.04 -4.78
C GLY A 701 9.66 0.07 -5.63
N VAL A 702 9.94 0.11 -6.93
CA VAL A 702 9.30 -0.68 -7.97
C VAL A 702 10.37 -1.13 -8.97
N ALA A 703 10.01 -2.02 -9.88
CA ALA A 703 10.85 -2.48 -10.97
C ALA A 703 11.13 -1.39 -11.99
N GLY A 704 12.35 -1.41 -12.54
CA GLY A 704 12.86 -0.38 -13.43
C GLY A 704 14.19 0.22 -12.95
N PHE A 705 14.85 0.94 -13.84
CA PHE A 705 16.17 1.51 -13.58
C PHE A 705 16.13 2.60 -12.51
N GLY A 706 16.95 2.44 -11.47
CA GLY A 706 17.06 3.39 -10.36
C GLY A 706 15.79 3.55 -9.50
N LEU A 707 14.75 2.72 -9.71
CA LEU A 707 13.45 2.88 -9.05
C LEU A 707 13.31 2.13 -7.73
N ALA A 708 14.27 1.28 -7.39
CA ALA A 708 14.29 0.49 -6.16
C ALA A 708 15.44 0.90 -5.23
N GLU A 709 15.20 0.78 -3.92
CA GLU A 709 16.10 1.19 -2.85
C GLU A 709 16.10 0.17 -1.71
N ASP A 710 17.10 0.23 -0.83
CA ASP A 710 17.25 -0.66 0.34
C ASP A 710 17.25 -2.15 -0.05
N PRO A 711 18.38 -2.67 -0.56
CA PRO A 711 18.48 -4.07 -1.00
C PRO A 711 18.04 -5.07 0.07
N ASN A 712 17.38 -6.14 -0.37
CA ASN A 712 17.01 -7.24 0.48
C ASN A 712 18.02 -8.39 0.37
N PHE A 713 18.92 -8.46 1.34
CA PHE A 713 20.01 -9.45 1.39
C PHE A 713 19.59 -10.84 1.89
N GLY A 714 18.48 -10.95 2.62
CA GLY A 714 18.10 -12.21 3.26
C GLY A 714 17.29 -13.11 2.33
N ALA A 715 17.56 -14.42 2.36
CA ALA A 715 16.67 -15.41 1.75
C ALA A 715 15.59 -15.87 2.74
N VAL A 716 14.47 -16.36 2.22
CA VAL A 716 13.38 -16.98 2.99
C VAL A 716 13.05 -18.33 2.37
N LEU A 717 13.00 -19.38 3.19
CA LEU A 717 12.53 -20.70 2.75
C LEU A 717 11.04 -20.82 3.09
N TYR A 718 10.22 -21.10 2.08
CA TYR A 718 8.80 -21.37 2.21
C TYR A 718 8.52 -22.87 2.12
N ASP A 719 7.99 -23.45 3.20
CA ASP A 719 7.57 -24.85 3.27
C ASP A 719 6.03 -24.96 3.24
N PRO A 720 5.43 -25.33 2.09
CA PRO A 720 3.98 -25.44 1.97
C PRO A 720 3.36 -26.57 2.80
N SER A 721 4.16 -27.51 3.31
CA SER A 721 3.67 -28.62 4.13
C SER A 721 3.36 -28.22 5.58
N MET A 722 3.89 -27.08 6.02
CA MET A 722 3.64 -26.54 7.36
C MET A 722 2.28 -25.86 7.45
N PRO A 723 1.70 -25.71 8.65
CA PRO A 723 0.48 -24.92 8.85
C PRO A 723 0.64 -23.48 8.35
N VAL A 724 -0.44 -22.91 7.81
CA VAL A 724 -0.52 -21.48 7.44
C VAL A 724 -0.02 -20.62 8.60
N ASN A 725 0.73 -19.56 8.27
CA ASN A 725 1.42 -18.66 9.19
C ASN A 725 2.64 -19.26 9.92
N GLN A 726 3.07 -20.47 9.54
CA GLN A 726 4.27 -21.14 10.08
C GLN A 726 5.19 -21.69 8.97
N ARG A 727 4.97 -21.25 7.73
CA ARG A 727 5.62 -21.80 6.52
C ARG A 727 6.95 -21.17 6.18
N MET A 728 7.34 -20.07 6.84
CA MET A 728 8.51 -19.28 6.44
C MET A 728 9.66 -19.40 7.44
N SER A 729 10.85 -19.63 6.91
CA SER A 729 12.10 -19.68 7.67
C SER A 729 13.06 -18.59 7.17
N ILE A 730 13.70 -17.87 8.09
CA ILE A 730 14.70 -16.84 7.76
C ILE A 730 16.03 -17.54 7.50
N MET A 731 16.53 -17.43 6.27
CA MET A 731 17.71 -18.15 5.79
C MET A 731 18.96 -17.24 5.79
N ALA A 732 20.07 -17.76 5.28
CA ALA A 732 21.31 -17.00 5.13
C ALA A 732 21.15 -15.73 4.27
N ASN A 733 22.06 -14.78 4.47
CA ASN A 733 22.11 -13.53 3.72
C ASN A 733 23.22 -13.57 2.68
N THR A 734 23.01 -12.93 1.52
CA THR A 734 24.09 -12.56 0.59
C THR A 734 24.70 -11.22 1.01
N THR A 735 25.90 -10.91 0.52
CA THR A 735 26.50 -9.57 0.62
C THR A 735 26.31 -8.74 -0.65
N ILE A 736 25.71 -9.33 -1.69
CA ILE A 736 25.51 -8.73 -3.00
C ILE A 736 24.08 -8.18 -3.12
N ALA A 737 23.95 -6.92 -3.53
CA ALA A 737 22.66 -6.31 -3.81
C ALA A 737 22.12 -6.82 -5.15
N ARG A 738 21.29 -7.87 -5.11
CA ARG A 738 20.59 -8.43 -6.27
C ARG A 738 19.34 -7.61 -6.55
N MET A 739 19.47 -6.53 -7.32
CA MET A 739 18.39 -5.56 -7.57
C MET A 739 17.60 -5.93 -8.84
N TYR A 740 17.08 -4.92 -9.56
CA TYR A 740 16.36 -5.10 -10.81
C TYR A 740 17.18 -5.87 -11.85
N HIS A 741 16.55 -6.82 -12.55
CA HIS A 741 17.20 -7.83 -13.40
C HIS A 741 18.10 -8.84 -12.68
N SER A 742 17.84 -9.11 -11.40
CA SER A 742 18.41 -10.30 -10.77
C SER A 742 17.56 -11.52 -11.07
N GLU A 743 18.22 -12.68 -11.14
CA GLU A 743 17.57 -13.95 -11.49
C GLU A 743 17.90 -15.04 -10.48
N ALA A 744 17.00 -16.03 -10.35
CA ALA A 744 17.25 -17.22 -9.57
C ALA A 744 16.62 -18.47 -10.20
N THR A 745 17.40 -19.55 -10.35
CA THR A 745 16.90 -20.81 -10.91
C THR A 745 17.57 -22.04 -10.30
N LEU A 746 16.85 -23.16 -10.24
CA LEU A 746 17.34 -24.42 -9.68
C LEU A 746 18.34 -25.08 -10.66
N MET A 747 19.51 -25.47 -10.16
CA MET A 747 20.53 -26.19 -10.91
C MET A 747 20.33 -27.71 -10.87
N PRO A 748 20.86 -28.47 -11.84
CA PRO A 748 20.78 -29.95 -11.86
C PRO A 748 21.43 -30.63 -10.65
N ASP A 749 22.31 -29.94 -9.94
CA ASP A 749 22.94 -30.43 -8.72
C ASP A 749 22.17 -30.06 -7.44
N GLY A 750 20.99 -29.45 -7.54
CA GLY A 750 20.14 -29.08 -6.42
C GLY A 750 20.52 -27.77 -5.72
N ARG A 751 21.54 -27.04 -6.17
CA ARG A 751 21.80 -25.66 -5.74
C ARG A 751 20.84 -24.70 -6.46
N VAL A 752 20.67 -23.49 -5.93
CA VAL A 752 19.97 -22.40 -6.64
C VAL A 752 21.01 -21.43 -7.17
N MET A 753 21.08 -21.26 -8.48
CA MET A 753 21.92 -20.23 -9.10
C MET A 753 21.29 -18.85 -8.90
N VAL A 754 22.11 -17.86 -8.58
CA VAL A 754 21.73 -16.46 -8.38
C VAL A 754 22.63 -15.58 -9.24
N SER A 755 22.03 -14.89 -10.20
CA SER A 755 22.77 -14.12 -11.21
C SER A 755 22.18 -12.73 -11.41
N GLY A 756 22.94 -11.87 -12.10
CA GLY A 756 22.52 -10.50 -12.38
C GLY A 756 22.57 -9.60 -11.14
N SER A 757 22.64 -8.30 -11.39
CA SER A 757 21.48 -7.45 -11.61
C SER A 757 21.96 -6.22 -12.38
N ASP A 758 21.08 -5.57 -13.12
CA ASP A 758 21.38 -4.34 -13.85
C ASP A 758 20.38 -3.24 -13.47
N PRO A 759 20.55 -2.62 -12.30
CA PRO A 759 19.67 -1.54 -11.86
C PRO A 759 19.92 -0.22 -12.58
N GLN A 760 20.98 -0.10 -13.40
CA GLN A 760 21.49 1.16 -13.99
C GLN A 760 21.50 2.32 -12.97
N ASP A 761 22.14 2.08 -11.84
CA ASP A 761 22.15 2.99 -10.70
C ASP A 761 23.58 3.22 -10.21
N THR A 762 23.90 4.46 -9.84
CA THR A 762 25.18 4.78 -9.20
C THR A 762 25.33 4.22 -7.78
N ARG A 763 24.22 3.87 -7.11
CA ARG A 763 24.17 3.35 -5.75
C ARG A 763 24.44 1.84 -5.70
N PHE A 764 24.02 1.12 -6.73
CA PHE A 764 24.07 -0.35 -6.80
C PHE A 764 24.72 -0.74 -8.14
N PRO A 765 25.91 -1.35 -8.13
CA PRO A 765 26.61 -1.67 -9.37
C PRO A 765 25.90 -2.75 -10.16
N GLN A 766 26.18 -2.79 -11.46
CA GLN A 766 25.90 -3.96 -12.29
C GLN A 766 26.64 -5.18 -11.74
N GLU A 767 25.94 -6.30 -11.61
CA GLU A 767 26.48 -7.49 -10.98
C GLU A 767 26.72 -8.63 -11.98
N TYR A 768 27.99 -8.85 -12.26
CA TYR A 768 28.50 -9.93 -13.13
C TYR A 768 28.75 -11.21 -12.35
N ARG A 769 29.00 -11.14 -11.04
CA ARG A 769 29.33 -12.30 -10.21
C ARG A 769 28.12 -13.20 -10.10
N VAL A 770 28.32 -14.49 -10.33
CA VAL A 770 27.32 -15.51 -10.13
C VAL A 770 27.54 -16.13 -8.75
N GLU A 771 26.48 -16.17 -7.95
CA GLU A 771 26.45 -16.90 -6.69
C GLU A 771 25.57 -18.14 -6.83
N VAL A 772 25.72 -19.06 -5.88
CA VAL A 772 24.76 -20.13 -5.63
C VAL A 772 24.30 -20.06 -4.19
N PHE A 773 23.02 -20.33 -3.97
CA PHE A 773 22.52 -20.69 -2.66
C PHE A 773 22.53 -22.21 -2.52
N LEU A 774 23.15 -22.71 -1.47
CA LEU A 774 23.17 -24.12 -1.08
C LEU A 774 22.06 -24.33 -0.03
N PRO A 775 20.97 -25.04 -0.38
CA PRO A 775 19.92 -25.33 0.60
C PRO A 775 20.41 -26.31 1.69
N PRO A 776 19.74 -26.33 2.86
CA PRO A 776 20.15 -27.16 3.99
C PRO A 776 20.38 -28.64 3.65
N TYR A 777 19.58 -29.18 2.73
CA TYR A 777 19.69 -30.58 2.30
C TYR A 777 21.05 -30.92 1.66
N LEU A 778 21.81 -29.96 1.11
CA LEU A 778 23.16 -30.18 0.58
C LEU A 778 24.26 -30.00 1.64
N LEU A 779 23.95 -29.34 2.76
CA LEU A 779 24.91 -28.99 3.79
C LEU A 779 24.93 -29.99 4.97
N SER A 780 23.94 -30.87 5.04
CA SER A 780 23.80 -31.87 6.12
C SER A 780 24.93 -32.91 6.20
N GLY A 781 25.72 -33.07 5.14
CA GLY A 781 26.70 -34.15 5.00
C GLY A 781 26.08 -35.52 4.67
N ALA A 782 24.75 -35.60 4.50
CA ALA A 782 24.08 -36.82 4.07
C ALA A 782 24.54 -37.21 2.66
N ARG A 783 24.77 -38.51 2.45
CA ARG A 783 25.16 -39.03 1.14
C ARG A 783 23.99 -38.89 0.18
N ARG A 784 24.22 -38.22 -0.95
CA ARG A 784 23.22 -38.07 -2.02
C ARG A 784 22.85 -39.43 -2.62
N PRO A 785 21.56 -39.71 -2.87
CA PRO A 785 21.17 -40.91 -3.59
C PRO A 785 21.63 -40.85 -5.05
N THR A 786 21.82 -42.02 -5.66
CA THR A 786 22.18 -42.13 -7.08
C THR A 786 21.26 -43.14 -7.74
N PHE A 787 21.00 -42.94 -9.03
CA PHE A 787 20.13 -43.82 -9.81
C PHE A 787 20.53 -43.82 -11.28
N THR A 788 20.01 -44.80 -12.02
CA THR A 788 20.06 -44.81 -13.48
C THR A 788 18.65 -44.82 -14.05
N ILE A 789 18.51 -44.20 -15.22
CA ILE A 789 17.27 -44.13 -16.00
C ILE A 789 17.62 -44.29 -17.49
N THR A 790 16.87 -45.14 -18.17
CA THR A 790 17.06 -45.39 -19.61
C THR A 790 16.01 -44.67 -20.45
N ASN A 791 14.74 -44.77 -20.06
CA ASN A 791 13.65 -44.09 -20.78
C ASN A 791 13.42 -42.70 -20.19
N LYS A 792 13.70 -41.66 -21.01
CA LYS A 792 13.55 -40.25 -20.65
C LYS A 792 12.42 -39.55 -21.41
N ASP A 793 11.64 -40.26 -22.23
CA ASP A 793 10.54 -39.70 -23.00
C ASP A 793 9.22 -40.40 -22.61
N TRP A 794 8.43 -39.70 -21.81
CA TRP A 794 7.30 -40.26 -21.08
C TRP A 794 5.97 -39.81 -21.69
N ALA A 795 5.13 -40.79 -22.01
CA ALA A 795 3.71 -40.58 -22.26
C ALA A 795 2.98 -40.38 -20.93
N TYR A 796 1.89 -39.60 -20.98
CA TYR A 796 0.99 -39.42 -19.85
C TYR A 796 0.44 -40.76 -19.33
N GLY A 797 0.35 -40.90 -18.00
CA GLY A 797 -0.07 -42.13 -17.33
C GLY A 797 0.88 -43.33 -17.50
N GLY A 798 1.95 -43.19 -18.27
CA GLY A 798 2.94 -44.23 -18.51
C GLY A 798 3.72 -44.60 -17.24
N LYS A 799 4.24 -45.84 -17.21
CA LYS A 799 5.03 -46.36 -16.09
C LYS A 799 6.48 -46.57 -16.51
N TYR A 800 7.40 -45.93 -15.80
CA TYR A 800 8.82 -45.88 -16.16
C TYR A 800 9.68 -46.35 -14.99
N LYS A 801 10.70 -47.15 -15.31
CA LYS A 801 11.58 -47.72 -14.28
C LYS A 801 12.83 -46.88 -14.13
N ILE A 802 13.22 -46.67 -12.88
CA ILE A 802 14.55 -46.23 -12.49
C ILE A 802 15.19 -47.29 -11.61
N GLN A 803 16.51 -47.33 -11.62
CA GLN A 803 17.29 -48.24 -10.80
C GLN A 803 18.07 -47.42 -9.76
N ILE A 804 17.71 -47.56 -8.49
CA ILE A 804 18.45 -46.93 -7.40
C ILE A 804 19.77 -47.68 -7.22
N THR A 805 20.88 -46.93 -7.24
CA THR A 805 22.24 -47.46 -7.08
C THR A 805 22.87 -47.09 -5.74
N SER A 806 22.34 -46.06 -5.06
CA SER A 806 22.71 -45.66 -3.71
C SER A 806 21.54 -44.93 -3.05
N GLY A 807 21.36 -45.11 -1.74
CA GLY A 807 20.34 -44.44 -0.93
C GLY A 807 19.57 -45.42 -0.04
N ASN A 808 18.91 -44.90 0.99
CA ASN A 808 18.04 -45.68 1.85
C ASN A 808 16.66 -45.85 1.21
N MET A 809 16.39 -47.07 0.71
CA MET A 809 15.14 -47.41 0.02
C MET A 809 13.86 -47.09 0.81
N ALA A 810 13.90 -47.07 2.15
CA ALA A 810 12.75 -46.73 2.97
C ALA A 810 12.32 -45.26 2.87
N ASN A 811 13.24 -44.39 2.46
CA ASN A 811 13.04 -42.94 2.38
C ASN A 811 12.91 -42.44 0.94
N ILE A 812 13.08 -43.32 -0.06
CA ILE A 812 13.17 -42.89 -1.46
C ILE A 812 11.85 -42.29 -1.94
N LYS A 813 11.96 -41.07 -2.45
CA LYS A 813 10.89 -40.37 -3.17
C LYS A 813 11.43 -39.86 -4.51
N VAL A 814 10.53 -39.44 -5.39
CA VAL A 814 10.88 -38.74 -6.63
C VAL A 814 10.15 -37.40 -6.65
N SER A 815 10.85 -36.38 -7.13
CA SER A 815 10.26 -35.12 -7.54
C SER A 815 10.64 -34.80 -8.99
N LEU A 816 9.73 -34.10 -9.66
CA LEU A 816 9.87 -33.61 -11.03
C LEU A 816 9.74 -32.09 -10.97
N MET A 817 10.82 -31.39 -11.31
CA MET A 817 10.87 -29.94 -11.33
C MET A 817 10.79 -29.46 -12.77
N GLY A 818 9.76 -28.70 -13.14
CA GLY A 818 9.64 -28.13 -14.48
C GLY A 818 10.86 -27.26 -14.82
N MET A 819 11.32 -27.32 -16.07
CA MET A 819 12.42 -26.48 -16.53
C MET A 819 12.01 -25.00 -16.51
N VAL A 820 12.89 -24.14 -16.00
CA VAL A 820 12.61 -22.71 -15.78
C VAL A 820 13.52 -21.81 -16.62
N SER A 821 12.91 -20.83 -17.27
CA SER A 821 13.56 -19.60 -17.74
C SER A 821 13.24 -18.48 -16.75
N SER A 822 14.24 -17.96 -16.07
CA SER A 822 14.09 -16.87 -15.08
C SER A 822 14.33 -15.52 -15.75
N THR A 823 13.39 -14.58 -15.60
CA THR A 823 13.61 -13.17 -15.96
C THR A 823 12.67 -12.22 -15.18
N HIS A 824 13.17 -11.09 -14.67
CA HIS A 824 12.35 -10.03 -14.02
C HIS A 824 11.43 -10.57 -12.92
N GLY A 825 11.97 -11.45 -12.07
CA GLY A 825 11.20 -12.10 -11.01
C GLY A 825 10.19 -13.15 -11.48
N ASN A 826 10.13 -13.48 -12.77
CA ASN A 826 9.27 -14.54 -13.33
C ASN A 826 10.02 -15.86 -13.43
N SER A 827 9.35 -16.95 -13.07
CA SER A 827 9.86 -18.32 -13.20
C SER A 827 9.03 -19.10 -14.23
N PHE A 828 9.20 -18.76 -15.51
CA PHE A 828 8.42 -19.35 -16.60
C PHE A 828 8.66 -20.86 -16.71
N GLY A 829 7.58 -21.64 -16.79
CA GLY A 829 7.64 -23.11 -16.85
C GLY A 829 7.74 -23.81 -15.48
N SER A 830 7.81 -23.06 -14.38
CA SER A 830 7.94 -23.64 -13.04
C SER A 830 6.78 -24.57 -12.67
N ARG A 831 7.12 -25.80 -12.26
CA ARG A 831 6.20 -26.79 -11.68
C ARG A 831 6.95 -27.68 -10.70
N THR A 832 6.27 -28.13 -9.65
CA THR A 832 6.79 -29.08 -8.68
C THR A 832 5.83 -30.24 -8.56
N ILE A 833 6.22 -31.42 -9.06
CA ILE A 833 5.37 -32.61 -9.13
C ILE A 833 6.00 -33.75 -8.34
N PHE A 834 5.20 -34.38 -7.48
CA PHE A 834 5.54 -35.62 -6.79
C PHE A 834 4.69 -36.77 -7.39
N PRO A 835 5.25 -37.58 -8.31
CA PRO A 835 4.51 -38.65 -8.97
C PRO A 835 4.27 -39.85 -8.05
N ALA A 836 3.31 -40.70 -8.44
CA ALA A 836 3.13 -42.00 -7.79
C ALA A 836 4.33 -42.90 -8.12
N MET A 837 4.81 -43.62 -7.11
CA MET A 837 6.00 -44.46 -7.21
C MET A 837 5.85 -45.72 -6.38
N SER A 838 6.40 -46.83 -6.86
CA SER A 838 6.54 -48.07 -6.09
C SER A 838 7.87 -48.74 -6.39
N CYS A 839 8.49 -49.35 -5.38
CA CYS A 839 9.78 -50.00 -5.51
C CYS A 839 9.69 -51.50 -5.21
N SER A 840 10.43 -52.31 -5.97
CA SER A 840 10.66 -53.72 -5.70
C SER A 840 12.17 -53.94 -5.65
N GLY A 841 12.70 -54.19 -4.45
CA GLY A 841 14.13 -54.09 -4.21
C GLY A 841 14.62 -52.67 -4.52
N THR A 842 15.62 -52.56 -5.39
CA THR A 842 16.22 -51.28 -5.81
C THR A 842 15.65 -50.75 -7.13
N THR A 843 14.74 -51.47 -7.78
CA THR A 843 14.05 -51.02 -8.98
C THR A 843 12.76 -50.32 -8.60
N CYS A 844 12.61 -49.05 -8.99
CA CYS A 844 11.40 -48.29 -8.73
C CYS A 844 10.67 -47.95 -10.02
N THR A 845 9.34 -48.08 -10.00
CA THR A 845 8.44 -47.73 -11.09
C THR A 845 7.75 -46.42 -10.73
N ILE A 846 7.92 -45.40 -11.56
CA ILE A 846 7.29 -44.08 -11.47
C ILE A 846 6.12 -44.06 -12.46
N THR A 847 4.98 -43.52 -12.04
CA THR A 847 3.85 -43.25 -12.94
C THR A 847 3.86 -41.77 -13.32
N ALA A 848 3.96 -41.47 -14.61
CA ALA A 848 3.90 -40.11 -15.11
C ALA A 848 2.54 -39.45 -14.78
N PRO A 849 2.45 -38.11 -14.72
CA PRO A 849 1.18 -37.40 -14.61
C PRO A 849 0.13 -37.91 -15.62
N PRO A 850 -1.16 -37.88 -15.28
CA PRO A 850 -2.20 -38.56 -16.03
C PRO A 850 -2.53 -37.89 -17.38
N ASP A 851 -2.34 -36.57 -17.49
CA ASP A 851 -2.73 -35.77 -18.65
C ASP A 851 -2.03 -34.40 -18.70
N SER A 852 -2.30 -33.68 -19.80
CA SER A 852 -1.77 -32.37 -20.11
C SER A 852 -2.34 -31.21 -19.30
N HIS A 853 -3.45 -31.41 -18.59
CA HIS A 853 -4.05 -30.38 -17.73
C HIS A 853 -3.47 -30.44 -16.32
N THR A 854 -3.09 -31.64 -15.86
CA THR A 854 -2.31 -31.84 -14.65
C THR A 854 -0.88 -31.36 -14.82
N SER A 855 -0.27 -31.68 -15.97
CA SER A 855 1.11 -31.32 -16.32
C SER A 855 1.20 -31.05 -17.81
N PRO A 856 1.21 -29.77 -18.25
CA PRO A 856 1.45 -29.41 -19.64
C PRO A 856 2.71 -30.10 -20.19
N PRO A 857 2.76 -30.36 -21.51
CA PRO A 857 3.90 -31.01 -22.12
C PRO A 857 5.18 -30.23 -21.82
N GLY A 858 6.26 -30.91 -21.46
CA GLY A 858 7.49 -30.21 -21.11
C GLY A 858 8.61 -31.11 -20.61
N TRP A 859 9.75 -30.47 -20.35
CA TRP A 859 10.91 -31.08 -19.71
C TRP A 859 10.91 -30.85 -18.21
N PHE A 860 11.41 -31.84 -17.48
CA PHE A 860 11.51 -31.84 -16.03
C PHE A 860 12.87 -32.35 -15.59
N MET A 861 13.45 -31.70 -14.58
CA MET A 861 14.53 -32.28 -13.78
C MET A 861 13.93 -33.31 -12.82
N LEU A 862 14.27 -34.58 -13.02
CA LEU A 862 13.93 -35.68 -12.13
C LEU A 862 14.99 -35.81 -11.05
N PHE A 863 14.58 -35.65 -9.80
CA PHE A 863 15.39 -35.91 -8.63
C PHE A 863 14.88 -37.15 -7.90
N VAL A 864 15.81 -38.00 -7.46
CA VAL A 864 15.56 -39.01 -6.43
C VAL A 864 15.94 -38.38 -5.10
N LEU A 865 15.07 -38.49 -4.10
CA LEU A 865 15.29 -37.97 -2.75
C LEU A 865 15.50 -39.12 -1.77
N ASP A 866 16.50 -39.02 -0.90
CA ASP A 866 16.63 -39.84 0.32
C ASP A 866 16.39 -38.91 1.52
N GLY A 867 15.17 -38.97 2.05
CA GLY A 867 14.67 -37.93 2.95
C GLY A 867 14.59 -36.60 2.19
N PRO A 868 15.18 -35.49 2.71
CA PRO A 868 15.25 -34.23 1.98
C PRO A 868 16.42 -34.15 0.98
N THR A 869 17.37 -35.11 1.02
CA THR A 869 18.62 -35.01 0.25
C THR A 869 18.42 -35.45 -1.20
N PRO A 870 18.62 -34.57 -2.20
CA PRO A 870 18.40 -34.92 -3.60
C PRO A 870 19.63 -35.56 -4.26
N SER A 871 19.39 -36.41 -5.26
CA SER A 871 20.38 -36.86 -6.24
C SER A 871 20.83 -35.71 -7.14
N MET A 872 21.79 -35.95 -8.05
CA MET A 872 21.87 -35.15 -9.27
C MET A 872 20.60 -35.37 -10.11
N ALA A 873 20.17 -34.37 -10.86
CA ALA A 873 19.01 -34.48 -11.73
C ALA A 873 19.28 -35.38 -12.94
N SER A 874 18.24 -36.03 -13.45
CA SER A 874 18.17 -36.48 -14.83
C SER A 874 17.01 -35.79 -15.54
N PHE A 875 17.18 -35.40 -16.79
CA PHE A 875 16.11 -34.72 -17.53
C PHE A 875 15.16 -35.74 -18.15
N VAL A 876 13.87 -35.57 -17.91
CA VAL A 876 12.79 -36.37 -18.50
C VAL A 876 11.77 -35.47 -19.18
N ARG A 877 11.29 -35.90 -20.34
CA ARG A 877 10.25 -35.23 -21.12
C ARG A 877 8.91 -35.91 -20.84
N ILE A 878 7.86 -35.13 -20.61
CA ILE A 878 6.52 -35.64 -20.32
C ILE A 878 5.54 -35.05 -21.32
N GLY A 879 4.69 -35.90 -21.90
CA GLY A 879 3.62 -35.48 -22.81
C GLY A 879 4.03 -35.33 -24.28
N GLY A 880 5.32 -35.51 -24.59
CA GLY A 880 5.84 -35.41 -25.94
C GLY A 880 5.76 -33.98 -26.51
N ASP A 881 5.57 -33.86 -27.82
CA ASP A 881 5.44 -32.59 -28.53
C ASP A 881 4.14 -32.54 -29.35
N PRO A 882 2.98 -32.43 -28.69
CA PRO A 882 1.69 -32.45 -29.37
C PRO A 882 1.47 -31.21 -30.26
N GLY A 883 2.14 -30.10 -29.94
CA GLY A 883 2.14 -28.88 -30.76
C GLY A 883 3.02 -28.96 -32.01
N ARG A 884 3.75 -30.07 -32.20
CA ARG A 884 4.76 -30.26 -33.27
C ARG A 884 5.75 -29.10 -33.32
N LEU A 885 6.11 -28.57 -32.14
CA LEU A 885 7.04 -27.45 -32.04
C LEU A 885 8.39 -27.80 -32.65
N GLY A 886 8.89 -29.03 -32.48
CA GLY A 886 10.16 -29.48 -33.06
C GLY A 886 10.20 -29.44 -34.58
N GLU A 887 9.04 -29.40 -35.25
CA GLU A 887 8.92 -29.20 -36.70
C GLU A 887 8.69 -27.73 -37.09
N TRP A 888 8.50 -26.86 -36.09
CA TRP A 888 8.34 -25.43 -36.26
C TRP A 888 9.65 -24.69 -35.93
N PRO A 889 10.04 -23.69 -36.74
CA PRO A 889 9.31 -23.16 -37.90
C PRO A 889 9.59 -23.93 -39.18
N ALA A 890 8.53 -24.21 -39.96
CA ALA A 890 8.63 -24.88 -41.25
C ALA A 890 8.99 -23.90 -42.38
N THR A 891 10.09 -23.17 -42.21
CA THR A 891 10.60 -22.15 -43.14
C THR A 891 12.04 -22.47 -43.53
N GLY A 892 12.44 -22.15 -44.77
CA GLY A 892 13.76 -22.52 -45.30
C GLY A 892 14.97 -21.94 -44.55
N GLY A 893 14.77 -20.90 -43.73
CA GLY A 893 15.82 -20.25 -42.94
C GLY A 893 16.12 -20.90 -41.59
N PHE A 894 15.37 -21.92 -41.15
CA PHE A 894 15.56 -22.57 -39.87
C PHE A 894 15.94 -24.04 -40.03
N GLN A 895 16.98 -24.45 -39.30
CA GLN A 895 17.35 -25.85 -39.19
C GLN A 895 16.37 -26.52 -38.23
N LEU A 896 15.63 -27.50 -38.73
CA LEU A 896 14.79 -28.34 -37.89
C LEU A 896 15.69 -29.35 -37.17
N PRO A 897 15.57 -29.50 -35.84
CA PRO A 897 16.52 -30.26 -35.02
C PRO A 897 16.59 -31.77 -35.31
N GLY A 898 15.87 -32.30 -36.30
CA GLY A 898 15.79 -33.74 -36.59
C GLY A 898 15.07 -34.49 -35.46
N VAL A 899 13.85 -34.93 -35.71
CA VAL A 899 12.96 -35.55 -34.69
C VAL A 899 13.57 -36.76 -34.01
#